data_AF-A0AAE9F501-F1
#
_entry.id   AF-A0AAE9F501-F1
#
_cell.length_a   1.000
_cell.length_b   1.000
_cell.length_c   1.000
_cell.angle_alpha   90.00
_cell.angle_beta   90.00
_cell.angle_gamma   90.00
#
_symmetry.space_group_name_H-M   'P 1'
#
loop_
_entity.id
_entity.type
_entity.pdbx_description
1 polymer ?
#
loop_
_entity_poly.entity_id
_entity_poly.type
_entity_poly.pdbx_seq_one_letter_code
_entity_poly.pdbx_strand_id
1 'polypeptide(L)'
;MSDPNLKPSHLLRYFFPAEILKSLHLTPNGCTIPDIRRKLYMNSNGIIDNLAKFKSFPGSDNKFEIGMTVPYNMDTYVYSSMTDADKTFAYKHDFLIFLGQIVSEKVKHSPLFMSLITFYLKNKERELGTGNFELALVDGDVLRQVQGRLDEAFGRLFQKGEDMYFKKLPEISREQFCGRMADMLKSRHDQDIKPLMDVFKEYEIQIASLVSQNIYGEYCVWTGTIVEILNEFIGSHPEIFMPSSISKPIDEPDIIRCFVNDETMLIMDYEFELAKTQNRKLAYYELKDLKEMREKIIKTGVYATVMSHKFGTYFLKNAEFVRMSMIQTFRRAVPIPTFDGRHCILASDLLMEIFRDMCSVQNVFQKINQNNWSIVEDCFNDLAGTFNERLGPFFIDTEKSESVRKQCEDYFEKHLGSSRVDMINEVPETGFTLKDVEQNVKYLGLENAFPNIMKFADYAYTIMKKLAGNRTLETSDMLTVLEFCQVNCILPKLPKIERFIHNQGACRRVFYQCSYCLPIMPRALGNPKMRIWVRSRKQEMSKSYFAPNTEDVEQINRNPEAEKGSSDKRESSEFPKDEKCENFEEFEEELQELIRYYAYEKERTSSKWGKNNRILEKSMKNFGLHELSEENRELFNKQFDRIMNRSDWDIKNCQPDDEGRPWPWFTHKEH
;
A
#
# COMPACT_ATOMS: atom_id res chain seq x y z
N MET A 1 7.58 -12.36 31.43
CA MET A 1 9.03 -12.64 31.45
C MET A 1 9.45 -12.92 30.02
N SER A 2 10.53 -12.29 29.54
CA SER A 2 11.08 -12.47 28.20
C SER A 2 11.84 -13.79 28.10
N ASP A 3 11.58 -14.61 27.07
CA ASP A 3 12.30 -15.87 26.84
C ASP A 3 13.53 -15.61 25.95
N PRO A 4 14.75 -15.87 26.44
CA PRO A 4 15.99 -15.64 25.69
C PRO A 4 16.17 -16.53 24.45
N ASN A 5 15.35 -17.57 24.26
CA ASN A 5 15.42 -18.47 23.11
C ASN A 5 14.55 -18.03 21.92
N LEU A 6 13.66 -17.05 22.10
CA LEU A 6 12.84 -16.55 21.00
C LEU A 6 13.64 -15.63 20.07
N LYS A 7 13.61 -15.93 18.77
CA LYS A 7 14.11 -15.03 17.72
C LYS A 7 12.96 -14.21 17.14
N PRO A 8 13.16 -12.92 16.81
CA PRO A 8 12.16 -12.16 16.08
C PRO A 8 11.83 -12.86 14.76
N SER A 9 10.54 -12.95 14.43
CA SER A 9 10.08 -13.50 13.15
C SER A 9 10.62 -12.67 11.98
N HIS A 10 10.66 -13.27 10.79
CA HIS A 10 11.15 -12.58 9.59
C HIS A 10 10.38 -11.28 9.35
N LEU A 11 9.04 -11.30 9.51
CA LEU A 11 8.20 -10.11 9.46
C LEU A 11 8.71 -8.96 10.33
N LEU A 12 9.07 -9.23 11.59
CA LEU A 12 9.55 -8.18 12.49
C LEU A 12 10.92 -7.64 12.06
N ARG A 13 11.77 -8.46 11.44
CA ARG A 13 13.07 -8.01 10.92
C ARG A 13 12.92 -7.04 9.75
N TYR A 14 11.94 -7.26 8.87
CA TYR A 14 11.65 -6.32 7.78
C TYR A 14 10.93 -5.06 8.29
N PHE A 15 10.14 -5.19 9.37
CA PHE A 15 9.35 -4.07 9.89
C PHE A 15 10.17 -3.13 10.78
N PHE A 16 10.98 -3.68 11.70
CA PHE A 16 11.73 -2.89 12.68
C PHE A 16 13.17 -2.65 12.22
N PRO A 17 13.72 -1.44 12.46
CA PRO A 17 15.15 -1.19 12.32
C PRO A 17 15.97 -1.99 13.36
N ALA A 18 17.25 -2.22 13.06
CA ALA A 18 18.10 -3.09 13.87
C ALA A 18 18.19 -2.67 15.34
N GLU A 19 18.23 -1.37 15.64
CA GLU A 19 18.31 -0.87 17.02
C GLU A 19 17.04 -1.12 17.83
N ILE A 20 15.88 -1.18 17.17
CA ILE A 20 14.62 -1.58 17.82
C ILE A 20 14.61 -3.08 18.05
N LEU A 21 15.10 -3.88 17.10
CA LEU A 21 15.24 -5.32 17.28
C LEU A 21 16.19 -5.68 18.43
N LYS A 22 17.28 -4.93 18.61
CA LYS A 22 18.24 -5.09 19.73
C LYS A 22 17.58 -4.88 21.10
N SER A 23 16.57 -4.01 21.21
CA SER A 23 15.84 -3.73 22.46
C SER A 23 14.49 -4.46 22.57
N LEU A 24 14.10 -5.22 21.54
CA LEU A 24 12.79 -5.86 21.49
C LEU A 24 12.70 -7.01 22.49
N HIS A 25 11.72 -6.96 23.39
CA HIS A 25 11.44 -8.03 24.33
C HIS A 25 10.28 -8.89 23.79
N LEU A 26 10.58 -10.14 23.46
CA LEU A 26 9.57 -11.10 23.01
C LEU A 26 8.87 -11.73 24.22
N THR A 27 7.55 -11.85 24.13
CA THR A 27 6.68 -12.49 25.12
C THR A 27 5.77 -13.48 24.42
N PRO A 28 5.23 -14.51 25.11
CA PRO A 28 4.28 -15.45 24.51
C PRO A 28 3.04 -14.79 23.88
N ASN A 29 2.70 -13.57 24.31
CA ASN A 29 1.51 -12.84 23.88
C ASN A 29 1.81 -11.68 22.90
N GLY A 30 3.06 -11.48 22.49
CA GLY A 30 3.45 -10.31 21.67
C GLY A 30 4.91 -9.90 21.84
N CYS A 31 5.24 -8.69 21.41
CA CYS A 31 6.52 -8.06 21.73
C CYS A 31 6.34 -6.70 22.37
N THR A 32 7.30 -6.29 23.21
CA THR A 32 7.34 -4.97 23.81
C THR A 32 8.66 -4.28 23.51
N ILE A 33 8.61 -2.97 23.32
CA ILE A 33 9.79 -2.11 23.18
C ILE A 33 9.92 -1.34 24.51
N PRO A 34 11.00 -1.52 25.28
CA PRO A 34 11.08 -1.06 26.67
C PRO A 34 11.27 0.47 26.81
N ASP A 35 11.56 1.17 25.72
CA ASP A 35 11.81 2.62 25.72
C ASP A 35 10.69 3.43 25.03
N ILE A 36 10.84 4.76 25.04
CA ILE A 36 9.84 5.70 24.51
C ILE A 36 9.60 5.54 23.00
N ARG A 37 10.55 4.99 22.24
CA ARG A 37 10.41 4.72 20.80
C ARG A 37 9.31 3.72 20.50
N ARG A 38 8.82 2.96 21.50
CA ARG A 38 7.60 2.16 21.37
C ARG A 38 6.41 2.97 20.83
N LYS A 39 6.34 4.26 21.16
CA LYS A 39 5.28 5.17 20.72
C LYS A 39 5.30 5.44 19.21
N LEU A 40 6.42 5.18 18.51
CA LEU A 40 6.50 5.26 17.04
C LEU A 40 5.78 4.10 16.35
N TYR A 41 5.59 2.99 17.07
CA TYR A 41 5.17 1.72 16.50
C TYR A 41 3.92 1.14 17.14
N MET A 42 3.49 1.62 18.31
CA MET A 42 2.37 1.06 19.06
C MET A 42 1.29 2.11 19.30
N ASN A 43 0.02 1.71 19.14
CA ASN A 43 -1.11 2.56 19.56
C ASN A 43 -1.23 2.63 21.08
N SER A 44 -2.19 3.45 21.54
CA SER A 44 -2.59 3.58 22.94
C SER A 44 -2.91 2.26 23.65
N ASN A 45 -3.34 1.23 22.91
CA ASN A 45 -3.63 -0.10 23.45
C ASN A 45 -2.40 -1.03 23.51
N GLY A 46 -1.21 -0.53 23.17
CA GLY A 46 0.03 -1.31 23.16
C GLY A 46 0.10 -2.35 22.04
N ILE A 47 -0.74 -2.23 21.00
CA ILE A 47 -0.68 -3.09 19.81
C ILE A 47 0.23 -2.40 18.79
N ILE A 48 1.09 -3.18 18.13
CA ILE A 48 1.92 -2.66 17.03
C ILE A 48 1.01 -2.16 15.91
N ASP A 49 0.99 -0.85 15.75
CA ASP A 49 0.27 -0.18 14.70
C ASP A 49 0.86 -0.53 13.35
N ASN A 50 -0.03 -0.61 12.36
CA ASN A 50 0.30 -0.80 10.95
C ASN A 50 1.03 -2.11 10.61
N LEU A 51 1.34 -3.02 11.54
CA LEU A 51 1.95 -4.31 11.19
C LEU A 51 1.05 -5.15 10.30
N ALA A 52 -0.26 -5.17 10.60
CA ALA A 52 -1.26 -5.80 9.74
C ALA A 52 -1.23 -5.21 8.31
N LYS A 53 -1.21 -3.88 8.22
CA LYS A 53 -1.10 -3.15 6.95
C LYS A 53 0.20 -3.46 6.21
N PHE A 54 1.33 -3.54 6.94
CA PHE A 54 2.65 -3.79 6.37
C PHE A 54 2.76 -5.15 5.69
N LYS A 55 2.17 -6.20 6.28
CA LYS A 55 2.17 -7.54 5.68
C LYS A 55 1.05 -7.75 4.66
N SER A 56 0.21 -6.76 4.40
CA SER A 56 -0.94 -6.89 3.50
C SER A 56 -0.55 -6.64 2.05
N PHE A 57 0.22 -7.57 1.48
CA PHE A 57 0.58 -7.58 0.06
C PHE A 57 0.69 -9.02 -0.46
N PRO A 58 0.41 -9.26 -1.75
CA PRO A 58 0.49 -10.61 -2.33
C PRO A 58 1.86 -11.27 -2.14
N GLY A 59 1.85 -12.52 -1.67
CA GLY A 59 3.07 -13.29 -1.40
C GLY A 59 3.80 -12.93 -0.10
N SER A 60 3.21 -12.13 0.79
CA SER A 60 3.76 -11.79 2.10
C SER A 60 4.12 -13.02 2.92
N ASP A 61 3.30 -14.07 2.87
CA ASP A 61 3.51 -15.29 3.65
C ASP A 61 4.79 -16.00 3.21
N ASN A 62 5.07 -16.06 1.90
CA ASN A 62 6.33 -16.60 1.41
C ASN A 62 7.50 -15.69 1.78
N LYS A 63 7.36 -14.35 1.64
CA LYS A 63 8.43 -13.40 1.95
C LYS A 63 8.82 -13.41 3.43
N PHE A 64 7.84 -13.57 4.33
CA PHE A 64 8.06 -13.59 5.76
C PHE A 64 8.13 -15.00 6.36
N GLU A 65 8.24 -16.02 5.51
CA GLU A 65 8.35 -17.43 5.91
C GLU A 65 7.23 -17.87 6.87
N ILE A 66 6.01 -17.38 6.62
CA ILE A 66 4.81 -17.76 7.37
C ILE A 66 4.43 -19.19 6.97
N GLY A 67 4.29 -20.06 7.95
CA GLY A 67 4.08 -21.50 7.74
C GLY A 67 2.87 -21.85 6.88
N MET A 68 2.96 -22.98 6.17
CA MET A 68 1.92 -23.46 5.24
C MET A 68 0.58 -23.79 5.89
N THR A 69 0.54 -23.91 7.21
CA THR A 69 -0.66 -24.26 7.98
C THR A 69 -1.17 -23.07 8.80
N VAL A 70 -0.45 -21.94 8.80
CA VAL A 70 -0.86 -20.73 9.51
C VAL A 70 -1.89 -19.97 8.69
N PRO A 71 -3.12 -19.75 9.18
CA PRO A 71 -4.19 -19.10 8.42
C PRO A 71 -3.81 -17.71 7.93
N TYR A 72 -4.33 -17.34 6.75
CA TYR A 72 -4.18 -15.99 6.23
C TYR A 72 -4.75 -14.97 7.22
N ASN A 73 -3.99 -13.91 7.49
CA ASN A 73 -4.45 -12.80 8.29
C ASN A 73 -3.80 -11.51 7.78
N MET A 74 -4.35 -11.03 6.68
CA MET A 74 -3.91 -9.84 5.96
C MET A 74 -5.13 -9.16 5.34
N ASP A 75 -5.04 -7.85 5.14
CA ASP A 75 -6.01 -7.12 4.33
C ASP A 75 -5.74 -7.43 2.84
N THR A 76 -6.79 -7.52 2.03
CA THR A 76 -6.68 -7.51 0.56
C THR A 76 -7.39 -6.28 0.00
N TYR A 77 -7.03 -5.90 -1.23
CA TYR A 77 -7.47 -4.65 -1.82
C TYR A 77 -7.99 -4.90 -3.23
N VAL A 78 -9.02 -4.14 -3.62
CA VAL A 78 -9.45 -4.04 -5.02
C VAL A 78 -8.94 -2.75 -5.64
N TYR A 79 -8.63 -2.83 -6.92
CA TYR A 79 -8.07 -1.75 -7.73
C TYR A 79 -8.99 -1.47 -8.91
N SER A 80 -9.29 -0.20 -9.18
CA SER A 80 -10.17 0.18 -10.28
C SER A 80 -9.40 0.28 -11.59
N SER A 81 -10.08 -0.05 -12.70
CA SER A 81 -9.63 0.35 -14.03
C SER A 81 -9.56 1.88 -14.13
N MET A 82 -8.65 2.34 -14.98
CA MET A 82 -8.51 3.75 -15.32
C MET A 82 -9.46 4.19 -16.44
N THR A 83 -10.00 3.25 -17.21
CA THR A 83 -10.93 3.52 -18.32
C THR A 83 -12.39 3.28 -17.96
N ASP A 84 -12.65 2.37 -17.03
CA ASP A 84 -13.99 2.00 -16.60
C ASP A 84 -14.02 1.85 -15.07
N ALA A 85 -14.61 2.82 -14.37
CA ALA A 85 -14.59 2.86 -12.92
C ALA A 85 -15.34 1.70 -12.25
N ASP A 86 -16.27 1.04 -12.96
CA ASP A 86 -17.04 -0.09 -12.46
C ASP A 86 -16.27 -1.41 -12.58
N LYS A 87 -15.25 -1.48 -13.46
CA LYS A 87 -14.33 -2.61 -13.53
C LYS A 87 -13.29 -2.55 -12.42
N THR A 88 -13.26 -3.60 -11.61
CA THR A 88 -12.31 -3.74 -10.51
C THR A 88 -11.50 -5.02 -10.61
N PHE A 89 -10.27 -4.97 -10.11
CA PHE A 89 -9.27 -6.02 -10.21
C PHE A 89 -8.71 -6.33 -8.82
N ALA A 90 -8.33 -7.58 -8.61
CA ALA A 90 -7.58 -8.02 -7.44
C ALA A 90 -6.47 -8.97 -7.88
N TYR A 91 -5.45 -9.18 -7.04
CA TYR A 91 -4.46 -10.19 -7.33
C TYR A 91 -5.10 -11.58 -7.25
N LYS A 92 -4.75 -12.48 -8.16
CA LYS A 92 -5.26 -13.87 -8.16
C LYS A 92 -5.06 -14.57 -6.81
N HIS A 93 -3.92 -14.31 -6.16
CA HIS A 93 -3.60 -14.77 -4.81
C HIS A 93 -4.64 -14.33 -3.76
N ASP A 94 -5.17 -13.10 -3.88
CA ASP A 94 -6.11 -12.53 -2.91
C ASP A 94 -7.47 -13.25 -2.93
N PHE A 95 -7.83 -13.91 -4.03
CA PHE A 95 -9.04 -14.73 -4.11
C PHE A 95 -8.95 -15.97 -3.20
N LEU A 96 -7.76 -16.56 -3.05
CA LEU A 96 -7.57 -17.70 -2.14
C LEU A 96 -7.66 -17.26 -0.66
N ILE A 97 -7.21 -16.03 -0.37
CA ILE A 97 -7.38 -15.42 0.95
C ILE A 97 -8.88 -15.21 1.24
N PHE A 98 -9.63 -14.69 0.26
CA PHE A 98 -11.08 -14.53 0.35
C PHE A 98 -11.80 -15.86 0.62
N LEU A 99 -11.46 -16.93 -0.12
CA LEU A 99 -12.03 -18.26 0.11
C LEU A 99 -11.71 -18.78 1.53
N GLY A 100 -10.48 -18.58 2.01
CA GLY A 100 -10.10 -18.91 3.37
C GLY A 100 -10.87 -18.12 4.44
N GLN A 101 -11.18 -16.85 4.16
CA GLN A 101 -12.00 -16.04 5.06
C GLN A 101 -13.42 -16.57 5.18
N ILE A 102 -14.08 -16.89 4.05
CA ILE A 102 -15.45 -17.44 4.05
C ILE A 102 -15.52 -18.69 4.92
N VAL A 103 -14.61 -19.64 4.69
CA VAL A 103 -14.55 -20.87 5.48
C VAL A 103 -14.33 -20.53 6.95
N SER A 104 -13.32 -19.70 7.23
CA SER A 104 -12.97 -19.38 8.60
C SER A 104 -14.08 -18.66 9.38
N GLU A 105 -14.96 -17.89 8.74
CA GLU A 105 -16.11 -17.28 9.42
C GLU A 105 -17.08 -18.31 10.02
N LYS A 106 -17.14 -19.51 9.42
CA LYS A 106 -18.06 -20.59 9.79
C LYS A 106 -17.45 -21.60 10.76
N VAL A 107 -16.13 -21.82 10.69
CA VAL A 107 -15.41 -22.88 11.44
C VAL A 107 -14.25 -22.38 12.33
N LYS A 108 -14.16 -21.07 12.62
CA LYS A 108 -13.07 -20.45 13.41
C LYS A 108 -12.77 -21.09 14.78
N HIS A 109 -13.68 -21.88 15.33
CA HIS A 109 -13.53 -22.47 16.66
C HIS A 109 -12.63 -23.71 16.69
N SER A 110 -12.24 -24.29 15.54
CA SER A 110 -11.32 -25.43 15.46
C SER A 110 -9.98 -25.02 14.83
N PRO A 111 -8.92 -24.82 15.63
CA PRO A 111 -7.58 -24.51 15.12
C PRO A 111 -7.03 -25.61 14.19
N LEU A 112 -7.22 -26.88 14.55
CA LEU A 112 -6.84 -28.01 13.70
C LEU A 112 -7.51 -27.91 12.32
N PHE A 113 -8.83 -27.72 12.29
CA PHE A 113 -9.58 -27.62 11.03
C PHE A 113 -9.08 -26.46 10.16
N MET A 114 -8.85 -25.29 10.77
CA MET A 114 -8.34 -24.13 10.07
C MET A 114 -6.93 -24.36 9.51
N SER A 115 -6.06 -25.05 10.24
CA SER A 115 -4.72 -25.41 9.77
C SER A 115 -4.76 -26.33 8.55
N LEU A 116 -5.71 -27.27 8.52
CA LEU A 116 -5.91 -28.21 7.41
C LEU A 116 -6.40 -27.51 6.13
N ILE A 117 -7.44 -26.69 6.23
CA ILE A 117 -7.96 -25.94 5.08
C ILE A 117 -6.94 -24.92 4.57
N THR A 118 -6.22 -24.26 5.48
CA THR A 118 -5.15 -23.33 5.11
C THR A 118 -4.05 -24.03 4.33
N PHE A 119 -3.63 -25.22 4.77
CA PHE A 119 -2.65 -26.01 4.03
C PHE A 119 -3.11 -26.29 2.60
N TYR A 120 -4.37 -26.69 2.41
CA TYR A 120 -4.93 -26.88 1.07
C TYR A 120 -4.89 -25.57 0.23
N LEU A 121 -5.38 -24.45 0.78
CA LEU A 121 -5.44 -23.17 0.07
C LEU A 121 -4.05 -22.64 -0.30
N LYS A 122 -3.05 -22.76 0.59
CA LYS A 122 -1.67 -22.34 0.30
C LYS A 122 -0.99 -23.22 -0.74
N ASN A 123 -1.39 -24.49 -0.86
CA ASN A 123 -0.92 -25.33 -1.97
C ASN A 123 -1.56 -24.92 -3.30
N LYS A 124 -2.84 -24.54 -3.30
CA LYS A 124 -3.49 -23.91 -4.46
C LYS A 124 -2.83 -22.58 -4.83
N GLU A 125 -2.41 -21.80 -3.85
CA GLU A 125 -1.65 -20.57 -4.10
C GLU A 125 -0.33 -20.85 -4.82
N ARG A 126 0.37 -21.94 -4.47
CA ARG A 126 1.60 -22.35 -5.17
C ARG A 126 1.36 -22.80 -6.60
N GLU A 127 0.16 -23.26 -6.96
CA GLU A 127 -0.20 -23.62 -8.36
C GLU A 127 -0.29 -22.40 -9.27
N LEU A 128 -0.57 -21.20 -8.73
CA LEU A 128 -0.50 -19.94 -9.50
C LEU A 128 0.92 -19.58 -9.94
N GLY A 129 1.93 -20.31 -9.43
CA GLY A 129 3.34 -20.08 -9.69
C GLY A 129 3.96 -19.21 -8.60
N THR A 130 5.03 -19.72 -8.00
CA THR A 130 5.77 -19.00 -6.96
C THR A 130 6.31 -17.69 -7.53
N GLY A 131 5.64 -16.58 -7.19
CA GLY A 131 6.06 -15.24 -7.64
C GLY A 131 5.32 -14.66 -8.84
N ASN A 132 4.28 -15.32 -9.37
CA ASN A 132 3.48 -14.75 -10.46
C ASN A 132 2.29 -13.97 -9.89
N PHE A 133 2.49 -12.69 -9.61
CA PHE A 133 1.46 -11.84 -9.01
C PHE A 133 0.59 -11.14 -10.06
N GLU A 134 -0.22 -11.93 -10.75
CA GLU A 134 -1.15 -11.45 -11.77
C GLU A 134 -2.44 -10.89 -11.17
N LEU A 135 -3.05 -9.93 -11.87
CA LEU A 135 -4.37 -9.42 -11.57
C LEU A 135 -5.45 -10.20 -12.34
N ALA A 136 -6.65 -10.29 -11.76
CA ALA A 136 -7.85 -10.80 -12.41
C ALA A 136 -9.03 -9.86 -12.14
N LEU A 137 -10.01 -9.87 -13.04
CA LEU A 137 -11.26 -9.14 -12.86
C LEU A 137 -12.02 -9.67 -11.65
N VAL A 138 -12.57 -8.76 -10.85
CA VAL A 138 -13.42 -9.10 -9.72
C VAL A 138 -14.87 -9.11 -10.18
N ASP A 139 -15.42 -10.31 -10.34
CA ASP A 139 -16.84 -10.50 -10.62
C ASP A 139 -17.59 -10.80 -9.31
N GLY A 140 -18.43 -9.85 -8.89
CA GLY A 140 -19.21 -9.97 -7.66
C GLY A 140 -20.25 -11.10 -7.68
N ASP A 141 -20.79 -11.47 -8.83
CA ASP A 141 -21.74 -12.58 -8.97
C ASP A 141 -21.03 -13.93 -8.81
N VAL A 142 -19.87 -14.08 -9.44
CA VAL A 142 -19.00 -15.27 -9.28
C VAL A 142 -18.64 -15.48 -7.79
N LEU A 143 -18.25 -14.42 -7.10
CA LEU A 143 -17.92 -14.49 -5.67
C LEU A 143 -19.14 -14.83 -4.80
N ARG A 144 -20.32 -14.27 -5.11
CA ARG A 144 -21.57 -14.62 -4.42
C ARG A 144 -21.96 -16.08 -4.63
N GLN A 145 -21.68 -16.63 -5.82
CA GLN A 145 -22.00 -18.02 -6.13
C GLN A 145 -21.22 -18.99 -5.23
N VAL A 146 -19.89 -18.83 -5.11
CA VAL A 146 -19.10 -19.70 -4.22
C VAL A 146 -19.47 -19.53 -2.76
N GLN A 147 -19.73 -18.30 -2.32
CA GLN A 147 -20.18 -18.05 -0.95
C GLN A 147 -21.51 -18.75 -0.67
N GLY A 148 -22.49 -18.63 -1.57
CA GLY A 148 -23.79 -19.30 -1.44
C GLY A 148 -23.67 -20.82 -1.41
N ARG A 149 -22.82 -21.41 -2.25
CA ARG A 149 -22.56 -22.86 -2.26
C ARG A 149 -21.94 -23.35 -0.95
N LEU A 150 -20.97 -22.61 -0.41
CA LEU A 150 -20.36 -22.91 0.88
C LEU A 150 -21.38 -22.76 2.00
N ASP A 151 -22.18 -21.69 2.02
CA ASP A 151 -23.22 -21.46 3.03
C ASP A 151 -24.29 -22.56 3.03
N GLU A 152 -24.74 -23.00 1.86
CA GLU A 152 -25.67 -24.12 1.73
C GLU A 152 -25.06 -25.43 2.24
N ALA A 153 -23.79 -25.70 1.88
CA ALA A 153 -23.08 -26.87 2.36
C ALA A 153 -22.90 -26.86 3.88
N PHE A 154 -22.50 -25.73 4.46
CA PHE A 154 -22.44 -25.57 5.91
C PHE A 154 -23.81 -25.78 6.55
N GLY A 155 -24.88 -25.21 6.01
CA GLY A 155 -26.24 -25.44 6.49
C GLY A 155 -26.62 -26.92 6.55
N ARG A 156 -26.30 -27.68 5.49
CA ARG A 156 -26.50 -29.14 5.47
C ARG A 156 -25.61 -29.88 6.45
N LEU A 157 -24.35 -29.46 6.60
CA LEU A 157 -23.39 -30.10 7.50
C LEU A 157 -23.76 -29.89 8.97
N PHE A 158 -24.21 -28.70 9.35
CA PHE A 158 -24.72 -28.43 10.70
C PHE A 158 -25.98 -29.25 10.99
N GLN A 159 -26.89 -29.40 10.02
CA GLN A 159 -28.09 -30.23 10.19
C GLN A 159 -27.78 -31.72 10.28
N LYS A 160 -26.88 -32.24 9.42
CA LYS A 160 -26.53 -33.67 9.37
C LYS A 160 -25.48 -34.09 10.39
N GLY A 161 -24.69 -33.16 10.92
CA GLY A 161 -23.69 -33.40 11.95
C GLY A 161 -24.34 -33.97 13.22
N GLU A 162 -25.50 -33.43 13.59
CA GLU A 162 -26.30 -33.95 14.71
C GLU A 162 -26.69 -35.42 14.52
N ASP A 163 -27.14 -35.81 13.32
CA ASP A 163 -27.48 -37.19 12.97
C ASP A 163 -26.25 -38.13 12.95
N MET A 164 -25.05 -37.60 12.69
CA MET A 164 -23.82 -38.37 12.60
C MET A 164 -23.31 -38.83 13.96
N TYR A 165 -23.57 -38.08 15.05
CA TYR A 165 -23.23 -38.52 16.41
C TYR A 165 -23.93 -39.82 16.82
N PHE A 166 -25.05 -40.15 16.18
CA PHE A 166 -25.83 -41.34 16.47
C PHE A 166 -25.46 -42.56 15.61
N LYS A 167 -24.63 -42.39 14.57
CA LYS A 167 -24.19 -43.48 13.69
C LYS A 167 -22.86 -44.06 14.15
N LYS A 168 -22.83 -45.39 14.32
CA LYS A 168 -21.58 -46.11 14.62
C LYS A 168 -20.65 -46.08 13.41
N LEU A 169 -19.63 -45.23 13.44
CA LEU A 169 -18.57 -45.18 12.43
C LEU A 169 -17.59 -46.35 12.61
N PRO A 170 -16.88 -46.77 11.53
CA PRO A 170 -15.83 -47.78 11.63
C PRO A 170 -14.74 -47.36 12.61
N GLU A 171 -14.16 -48.30 13.35
CA GLU A 171 -12.98 -48.01 14.15
C GLU A 171 -11.77 -47.83 13.23
N ILE A 172 -11.09 -46.69 13.34
CA ILE A 172 -9.85 -46.41 12.62
C ILE A 172 -8.77 -45.99 13.60
N SER A 173 -7.51 -46.20 13.22
CA SER A 173 -6.37 -45.67 13.97
C SER A 173 -6.16 -44.19 13.68
N ARG A 174 -5.40 -43.52 14.54
CA ARG A 174 -4.93 -42.15 14.32
C ARG A 174 -4.16 -42.03 13.00
N GLU A 175 -3.28 -42.97 12.72
CA GLU A 175 -2.46 -42.99 11.49
C GLU A 175 -3.36 -43.08 10.25
N GLN A 176 -4.43 -43.87 10.33
CA GLN A 176 -5.43 -43.97 9.27
C GLN A 176 -6.20 -42.66 9.08
N PHE A 177 -6.58 -41.97 10.17
CA PHE A 177 -7.19 -40.64 10.09
C PHE A 177 -6.23 -39.64 9.42
N CYS A 178 -5.00 -39.50 9.90
CA CYS A 178 -4.01 -38.59 9.35
C CYS A 178 -3.71 -38.90 7.87
N GLY A 179 -3.63 -40.18 7.51
CA GLY A 179 -3.44 -40.61 6.12
C GLY A 179 -4.59 -40.16 5.22
N ARG A 180 -5.84 -40.39 5.63
CA ARG A 180 -7.03 -39.93 4.88
C ARG A 180 -7.05 -38.42 4.70
N MET A 181 -6.73 -37.67 5.75
CA MET A 181 -6.67 -36.20 5.70
C MET A 181 -5.57 -35.72 4.77
N ALA A 182 -4.38 -36.32 4.84
CA ALA A 182 -3.30 -36.01 3.93
C ALA A 182 -3.67 -36.28 2.47
N ASP A 183 -4.33 -37.40 2.19
CA ASP A 183 -4.73 -37.74 0.83
C ASP A 183 -5.82 -36.81 0.28
N MET A 184 -6.77 -36.38 1.12
CA MET A 184 -7.79 -35.39 0.74
C MET A 184 -7.21 -34.00 0.46
N LEU A 185 -6.19 -33.58 1.21
CA LEU A 185 -5.64 -32.22 1.16
C LEU A 185 -4.47 -32.07 0.17
N LYS A 186 -3.92 -33.18 -0.33
CA LYS A 186 -2.91 -33.14 -1.39
C LYS A 186 -3.53 -32.62 -2.68
N SER A 187 -2.91 -31.59 -3.21
CA SER A 187 -3.22 -31.09 -4.55
C SER A 187 -2.43 -31.80 -5.65
N ARG A 188 -1.27 -32.38 -5.29
CA ARG A 188 -0.35 -33.11 -6.18
C ARG A 188 0.28 -34.32 -5.49
N HIS A 189 0.70 -35.31 -6.28
CA HIS A 189 1.34 -36.52 -5.78
C HIS A 189 2.71 -36.29 -5.12
N ASP A 190 3.46 -35.30 -5.59
CA ASP A 190 4.82 -34.94 -5.14
C ASP A 190 4.84 -33.84 -4.06
N GLN A 191 3.67 -33.43 -3.56
CA GLN A 191 3.54 -32.34 -2.62
C GLN A 191 4.25 -32.65 -1.28
N ASP A 192 5.03 -31.69 -0.79
CA ASP A 192 5.61 -31.78 0.56
C ASP A 192 4.51 -31.75 1.62
N ILE A 193 4.34 -32.89 2.30
CA ILE A 193 3.38 -33.07 3.38
C ILE A 193 3.98 -32.83 4.76
N LYS A 194 5.28 -32.53 4.88
CA LYS A 194 5.91 -32.29 6.18
C LYS A 194 5.17 -31.25 7.02
N PRO A 195 4.76 -30.07 6.49
CA PRO A 195 4.02 -29.09 7.29
C PRO A 195 2.72 -29.65 7.88
N LEU A 196 2.06 -30.54 7.13
CA LEU A 196 0.84 -31.20 7.58
C LEU A 196 1.13 -32.25 8.67
N MET A 197 2.23 -32.99 8.55
CA MET A 197 2.68 -33.93 9.58
C MET A 197 3.03 -33.22 10.89
N ASP A 198 3.65 -32.04 10.80
CA ASP A 198 3.96 -31.21 11.97
C ASP A 198 2.67 -30.78 12.69
N VAL A 199 1.61 -30.41 11.95
CA VAL A 199 0.28 -30.14 12.52
C VAL A 199 -0.32 -31.39 13.17
N PHE A 200 -0.28 -32.55 12.53
CA PHE A 200 -0.82 -33.76 13.15
C PHE A 200 -0.11 -34.12 14.46
N LYS A 201 1.18 -33.81 14.56
CA LYS A 201 1.96 -33.97 15.80
C LYS A 201 1.58 -32.93 16.85
N GLU A 202 1.43 -31.66 16.46
CA GLU A 202 0.99 -30.58 17.35
C GLU A 202 -0.37 -30.86 17.98
N TYR A 203 -1.30 -31.41 17.19
CA TYR A 203 -2.67 -31.71 17.62
C TYR A 203 -2.87 -33.19 17.99
N GLU A 204 -1.82 -33.92 18.35
CA GLU A 204 -1.85 -35.37 18.59
C GLU A 204 -2.90 -35.79 19.62
N ILE A 205 -2.96 -35.08 20.76
CA ILE A 205 -3.92 -35.35 21.84
C ILE A 205 -5.36 -35.10 21.37
N GLN A 206 -5.59 -33.99 20.66
CA GLN A 206 -6.91 -33.65 20.14
C GLN A 206 -7.36 -34.69 19.12
N ILE A 207 -6.49 -35.12 18.21
CA ILE A 207 -6.80 -36.15 17.22
C ILE A 207 -7.10 -37.49 17.88
N ALA A 208 -6.30 -37.91 18.88
CA ALA A 208 -6.57 -39.14 19.63
C ALA A 208 -7.95 -39.09 20.32
N SER A 209 -8.31 -37.93 20.88
CA SER A 209 -9.64 -37.69 21.44
C SER A 209 -10.75 -37.80 20.37
N LEU A 210 -10.59 -37.16 19.21
CA LEU A 210 -11.55 -37.26 18.09
C LEU A 210 -11.77 -38.70 17.63
N VAL A 211 -10.70 -39.50 17.55
CA VAL A 211 -10.76 -40.90 17.12
C VAL A 211 -11.42 -41.78 18.18
N SER A 212 -11.01 -41.66 19.44
CA SER A 212 -11.57 -42.46 20.56
C SER A 212 -13.04 -42.15 20.85
N GLN A 213 -13.47 -40.91 20.66
CA GLN A 213 -14.88 -40.51 20.77
C GLN A 213 -15.70 -40.84 19.50
N ASN A 214 -15.07 -41.41 18.47
CA ASN A 214 -15.69 -41.74 17.18
C ASN A 214 -16.33 -40.53 16.47
N ILE A 215 -15.79 -39.33 16.68
CA ILE A 215 -16.26 -38.07 16.07
C ILE A 215 -15.38 -37.62 14.89
N TYR A 216 -14.30 -38.35 14.60
CA TYR A 216 -13.39 -38.07 13.47
C TYR A 216 -14.10 -38.04 12.10
N GLY A 217 -15.21 -38.76 11.95
CA GLY A 217 -15.96 -38.80 10.70
C GLY A 217 -16.49 -37.43 10.31
N GLU A 218 -16.86 -36.61 11.29
CA GLU A 218 -17.30 -35.23 11.07
C GLU A 218 -16.18 -34.41 10.41
N TYR A 219 -14.97 -34.45 10.97
CA TYR A 219 -13.81 -33.77 10.41
C TYR A 219 -13.53 -34.20 8.96
N CYS A 220 -13.62 -35.50 8.67
CA CYS A 220 -13.44 -36.03 7.31
C CYS A 220 -14.52 -35.51 6.35
N VAL A 221 -15.80 -35.58 6.74
CA VAL A 221 -16.93 -35.16 5.89
C VAL A 221 -16.88 -33.66 5.65
N TRP A 222 -16.65 -32.86 6.69
CA TRP A 222 -16.55 -31.41 6.57
C TRP A 222 -15.39 -30.99 5.68
N THR A 223 -14.20 -31.54 5.93
CA THR A 223 -13.01 -31.22 5.14
C THR A 223 -13.17 -31.64 3.69
N GLY A 224 -13.64 -32.88 3.45
CA GLY A 224 -13.88 -33.39 2.10
C GLY A 224 -14.91 -32.54 1.34
N THR A 225 -16.04 -32.22 1.97
CA THR A 225 -17.10 -31.39 1.35
C THR A 225 -16.57 -30.00 0.97
N ILE A 226 -15.82 -29.34 1.86
CA ILE A 226 -15.26 -28.02 1.56
C ILE A 226 -14.24 -28.12 0.43
N VAL A 227 -13.30 -29.07 0.50
CA VAL A 227 -12.28 -29.25 -0.54
C VAL A 227 -12.90 -29.57 -1.89
N GLU A 228 -13.95 -30.39 -1.95
CA GLU A 228 -14.69 -30.69 -3.18
C GLU A 228 -15.33 -29.43 -3.78
N ILE A 229 -16.05 -28.64 -2.98
CA ILE A 229 -16.67 -27.39 -3.43
C ILE A 229 -15.62 -26.40 -3.93
N LEU A 230 -14.51 -26.25 -3.19
CA LEU A 230 -13.43 -25.36 -3.58
C LEU A 230 -12.73 -25.85 -4.85
N ASN A 231 -12.47 -27.14 -5.00
CA ASN A 231 -11.89 -27.70 -6.22
C ASN A 231 -12.79 -27.47 -7.45
N GLU A 232 -14.10 -27.68 -7.31
CA GLU A 232 -15.04 -27.45 -8.41
C GLU A 232 -15.12 -25.96 -8.78
N PHE A 233 -15.16 -25.08 -7.78
CA PHE A 233 -15.15 -23.63 -8.02
C PHE A 233 -13.86 -23.14 -8.67
N ILE A 234 -12.70 -23.55 -8.12
CA ILE A 234 -11.38 -23.21 -8.66
C ILE A 234 -11.23 -23.74 -10.10
N GLY A 235 -11.67 -24.98 -10.35
CA GLY A 235 -11.59 -25.60 -11.67
C GLY A 235 -12.53 -24.99 -12.71
N SER A 236 -13.63 -24.36 -12.29
CA SER A 236 -14.58 -23.68 -13.19
C SER A 236 -14.21 -22.24 -13.52
N HIS A 237 -13.22 -21.66 -12.84
CA HIS A 237 -12.77 -20.27 -13.01
C HIS A 237 -11.26 -20.18 -13.26
N PRO A 238 -10.73 -20.81 -14.33
CA PRO A 238 -9.30 -20.82 -14.64
C PRO A 238 -8.73 -19.40 -14.87
N GLU A 239 -9.53 -18.44 -15.32
CA GLU A 239 -9.15 -17.04 -15.47
C GLU A 239 -8.73 -16.39 -14.15
N ILE A 240 -9.26 -16.85 -13.02
CA ILE A 240 -8.93 -16.38 -11.66
C ILE A 240 -7.84 -17.26 -11.03
N PHE A 241 -7.93 -18.57 -11.18
CA PHE A 241 -7.13 -19.51 -10.38
C PHE A 241 -6.00 -20.23 -11.13
N MET A 242 -5.77 -19.90 -12.41
CA MET A 242 -4.61 -20.39 -13.18
C MET A 242 -3.76 -19.22 -13.69
N PRO A 243 -2.44 -19.44 -13.93
CA PRO A 243 -1.58 -18.46 -14.57
C PRO A 243 -2.12 -18.01 -15.93
N SER A 244 -1.98 -16.72 -16.25
CA SER A 244 -2.48 -16.13 -17.50
C SER A 244 -1.83 -16.75 -18.73
N SER A 245 -0.60 -17.27 -18.59
CA SER A 245 0.06 -18.03 -19.66
C SER A 245 -0.68 -19.30 -20.07
N ILE A 246 -1.61 -19.79 -19.23
CA ILE A 246 -2.42 -20.98 -19.46
C ILE A 246 -3.88 -20.61 -19.71
N SER A 247 -4.44 -19.68 -18.93
CA SER A 247 -5.89 -19.40 -18.94
C SER A 247 -6.33 -18.21 -19.78
N LYS A 248 -5.44 -17.26 -20.08
CA LYS A 248 -5.80 -16.01 -20.75
C LYS A 248 -6.06 -16.24 -22.25
N PRO A 249 -7.23 -15.85 -22.79
CA PRO A 249 -7.47 -15.80 -24.23
C PRO A 249 -6.51 -14.84 -24.95
N ILE A 250 -6.18 -15.14 -26.21
CA ILE A 250 -5.23 -14.35 -27.02
C ILE A 250 -5.74 -12.93 -27.29
N ASP A 251 -7.05 -12.74 -27.31
CA ASP A 251 -7.75 -11.49 -27.62
C ASP A 251 -8.04 -10.61 -26.39
N GLU A 252 -7.78 -11.10 -25.18
CA GLU A 252 -7.99 -10.34 -23.96
C GLU A 252 -6.87 -9.29 -23.75
N PRO A 253 -7.19 -8.03 -23.39
CA PRO A 253 -6.20 -6.97 -23.23
C PRO A 253 -5.17 -7.29 -22.13
N ASP A 254 -3.95 -6.80 -22.29
CA ASP A 254 -2.91 -6.92 -21.26
C ASP A 254 -3.19 -5.98 -20.09
N ILE A 255 -3.12 -6.50 -18.87
CA ILE A 255 -3.32 -5.69 -17.66
C ILE A 255 -2.01 -5.01 -17.30
N ILE A 256 -2.01 -3.68 -17.26
CA ILE A 256 -0.84 -2.86 -16.91
C ILE A 256 -1.11 -2.12 -15.61
N ARG A 257 -0.21 -2.28 -14.63
CA ARG A 257 -0.31 -1.66 -13.32
C ARG A 257 0.21 -0.21 -13.35
N CYS A 258 -0.64 0.74 -12.97
CA CYS A 258 -0.30 2.16 -12.86
C CYS A 258 -0.25 2.60 -11.40
N PHE A 259 0.95 2.71 -10.85
CA PHE A 259 1.20 3.10 -9.47
C PHE A 259 1.05 4.59 -9.26
N VAL A 260 0.11 4.99 -8.42
CA VAL A 260 -0.17 6.39 -8.08
C VAL A 260 0.80 6.86 -7.00
N ASN A 261 1.60 7.86 -7.35
CA ASN A 261 2.48 8.60 -6.44
C ASN A 261 2.07 10.08 -6.44
N ASP A 262 1.23 10.48 -5.48
CA ASP A 262 0.60 11.80 -5.42
C ASP A 262 -0.15 12.12 -6.74
N GLU A 263 0.38 13.05 -7.54
CA GLU A 263 -0.17 13.45 -8.85
C GLU A 263 0.46 12.71 -10.03
N THR A 264 1.47 11.88 -9.77
CA THR A 264 2.20 11.14 -10.82
C THR A 264 1.72 9.69 -10.89
N MET A 265 1.68 9.13 -12.11
CA MET A 265 1.39 7.73 -12.34
C MET A 265 2.59 7.06 -12.98
N LEU A 266 3.07 6.03 -12.30
CA LEU A 266 4.29 5.29 -12.63
C LEU A 266 3.91 3.90 -13.14
N ILE A 267 4.52 3.48 -14.23
CA ILE A 267 4.42 2.10 -14.71
C ILE A 267 5.84 1.51 -14.69
N MET A 268 5.98 0.25 -14.26
CA MET A 268 7.27 -0.44 -14.36
C MET A 268 7.60 -0.65 -15.83
N ASP A 269 8.76 -0.16 -16.27
CA ASP A 269 9.18 -0.13 -17.67
C ASP A 269 9.15 -1.52 -18.31
N TYR A 270 9.59 -2.54 -17.57
CA TYR A 270 9.56 -3.92 -18.06
C TYR A 270 8.14 -4.44 -18.30
N GLU A 271 7.18 -4.14 -17.43
CA GLU A 271 5.77 -4.56 -17.61
C GLU A 271 5.18 -3.89 -18.85
N PHE A 272 5.54 -2.62 -19.05
CA PHE A 272 5.10 -1.86 -20.21
C PHE A 272 5.68 -2.41 -21.52
N GLU A 273 6.99 -2.67 -21.57
CA GLU A 273 7.61 -3.26 -22.76
C GLU A 273 7.06 -4.67 -23.03
N LEU A 274 6.89 -5.50 -21.99
CA LEU A 274 6.30 -6.84 -22.12
C LEU A 274 4.92 -6.79 -22.78
N ALA A 275 4.02 -5.92 -22.32
CA ALA A 275 2.68 -5.77 -22.90
C ALA A 275 2.71 -5.30 -24.37
N LYS A 276 3.66 -4.43 -24.75
CA LYS A 276 3.84 -4.07 -26.17
C LYS A 276 4.25 -5.27 -27.01
N THR A 277 5.07 -6.16 -26.45
CA THR A 277 5.60 -7.29 -27.21
C THR A 277 4.56 -8.33 -27.55
N GLN A 278 3.64 -8.58 -26.61
CA GLN A 278 2.53 -9.52 -26.77
C GLN A 278 1.54 -9.04 -27.85
N ASN A 279 1.31 -7.72 -27.91
CA ASN A 279 0.40 -7.11 -28.88
C ASN A 279 0.92 -7.06 -30.34
N ARG A 280 2.24 -7.14 -30.57
CA ARG A 280 2.84 -6.80 -31.88
C ARG A 280 3.46 -7.96 -32.65
N LYS A 281 3.49 -9.20 -32.11
CA LYS A 281 4.23 -10.35 -32.70
C LYS A 281 5.65 -9.93 -33.12
N LEU A 282 6.44 -9.52 -32.13
CA LEU A 282 7.73 -8.84 -32.35
C LEU A 282 8.80 -9.66 -33.07
N ALA A 283 9.77 -8.95 -33.64
CA ALA A 283 10.96 -9.51 -34.25
C ALA A 283 11.98 -9.96 -33.19
N TYR A 284 12.91 -10.85 -33.59
CA TYR A 284 13.94 -11.43 -32.70
C TYR A 284 14.74 -10.41 -31.88
N TYR A 285 15.06 -9.24 -32.46
CA TYR A 285 15.86 -8.21 -31.80
C TYR A 285 15.14 -7.58 -30.59
N GLU A 286 13.82 -7.40 -30.67
CA GLU A 286 13.06 -6.79 -29.58
C GLU A 286 12.88 -7.78 -28.40
N LEU A 287 12.87 -9.10 -28.67
CA LEU A 287 12.93 -10.13 -27.64
C LEU A 287 14.28 -10.16 -26.91
N LYS A 288 15.37 -9.84 -27.61
CA LYS A 288 16.71 -9.74 -27.02
C LYS A 288 16.77 -8.57 -26.04
N ASP A 289 16.21 -7.42 -26.40
CA ASP A 289 16.17 -6.23 -25.54
C ASP A 289 15.41 -6.50 -24.23
N LEU A 290 14.26 -7.17 -24.28
CA LEU A 290 13.54 -7.60 -23.08
C LEU A 290 14.39 -8.48 -22.15
N LYS A 291 15.13 -9.44 -22.72
CA LYS A 291 15.99 -10.32 -21.94
C LYS A 291 17.11 -9.53 -21.26
N GLU A 292 17.74 -8.60 -21.97
CA GLU A 292 18.77 -7.71 -21.41
C GLU A 292 18.21 -6.81 -20.30
N MET A 293 16.99 -6.27 -20.47
CA MET A 293 16.29 -5.53 -19.42
C MET A 293 16.07 -6.40 -18.17
N ARG A 294 15.57 -7.62 -18.34
CA ARG A 294 15.35 -8.57 -17.24
C ARG A 294 16.65 -8.90 -16.51
N GLU A 295 17.72 -9.19 -17.24
CA GLU A 295 19.04 -9.48 -16.66
C GLU A 295 19.60 -8.26 -15.89
N LYS A 296 19.41 -7.06 -16.41
CA LYS A 296 19.78 -5.81 -15.71
C LYS A 296 18.98 -5.63 -14.42
N ILE A 297 17.68 -5.90 -14.42
CA ILE A 297 16.82 -5.82 -13.23
C ILE A 297 17.26 -6.83 -12.17
N ILE A 298 17.56 -8.07 -12.57
CA ILE A 298 18.07 -9.12 -11.66
C ILE A 298 19.40 -8.69 -11.05
N LYS A 299 20.34 -8.20 -11.88
CA LYS A 299 21.68 -7.80 -11.43
C LYS A 299 21.66 -6.56 -10.53
N THR A 300 20.83 -5.58 -10.84
CA THR A 300 20.87 -4.28 -10.17
C THR A 300 19.83 -4.13 -9.06
N GLY A 301 18.77 -4.95 -9.06
CA GLY A 301 17.63 -4.79 -8.16
C GLY A 301 16.87 -3.47 -8.37
N VAL A 302 16.96 -2.88 -9.57
CA VAL A 302 16.31 -1.60 -9.91
C VAL A 302 15.30 -1.83 -11.01
N TYR A 303 14.06 -1.44 -10.76
CA TYR A 303 12.95 -1.47 -11.71
C TYR A 303 12.68 -0.04 -12.15
N ALA A 304 13.13 0.28 -13.37
CA ALA A 304 12.90 1.59 -13.96
C ALA A 304 11.40 1.85 -14.15
N THR A 305 11.01 3.12 -14.16
CA THR A 305 9.63 3.51 -14.46
C THR A 305 9.53 4.39 -15.69
N VAL A 306 8.34 4.34 -16.27
CA VAL A 306 7.91 5.22 -17.34
C VAL A 306 6.69 6.01 -16.86
N MET A 307 6.63 7.28 -17.22
CA MET A 307 5.57 8.20 -16.78
C MET A 307 4.37 8.12 -17.73
N SER A 308 3.16 7.99 -17.17
CA SER A 308 1.91 7.83 -17.94
C SER A 308 1.63 8.91 -19.00
N HIS A 309 1.95 10.18 -18.70
CA HIS A 309 1.68 11.31 -19.60
C HIS A 309 2.55 11.31 -20.87
N LYS A 310 3.55 10.43 -20.96
CA LYS A 310 4.41 10.30 -22.15
C LYS A 310 3.82 9.38 -23.22
N PHE A 311 2.63 8.82 -22.99
CA PHE A 311 2.00 7.88 -23.92
C PHE A 311 0.97 8.59 -24.80
N GLY A 312 1.09 8.40 -26.13
CA GLY A 312 0.05 8.78 -27.08
C GLY A 312 -1.12 7.79 -27.04
N THR A 313 -2.30 8.26 -27.43
CA THR A 313 -3.59 7.53 -27.43
C THR A 313 -3.57 6.19 -28.18
N TYR A 314 -2.60 5.96 -29.07
CA TYR A 314 -2.49 4.74 -29.86
C TYR A 314 -2.13 3.48 -29.05
N PHE A 315 -1.40 3.61 -27.93
CA PHE A 315 -1.01 2.46 -27.08
C PHE A 315 -2.15 1.94 -26.19
N LEU A 316 -3.27 2.65 -26.13
CA LEU A 316 -4.38 2.39 -25.21
C LEU A 316 -5.40 1.36 -25.72
N LYS A 317 -5.34 0.95 -26.99
CA LYS A 317 -6.45 0.19 -27.60
C LYS A 317 -6.58 -1.27 -27.15
N ASN A 318 -5.48 -1.91 -26.70
CA ASN A 318 -5.44 -3.34 -26.35
C ASN A 318 -4.83 -3.60 -24.96
N ALA A 319 -4.84 -2.62 -24.07
CA ALA A 319 -4.32 -2.76 -22.72
C ALA A 319 -5.32 -2.19 -21.71
N GLU A 320 -5.47 -2.90 -20.59
CA GLU A 320 -6.29 -2.51 -19.46
C GLU A 320 -5.40 -1.89 -18.38
N PHE A 321 -5.56 -0.59 -18.13
CA PHE A 321 -4.72 0.13 -17.17
C PHE A 321 -5.40 0.12 -15.80
N VAL A 322 -4.74 -0.44 -14.80
CA VAL A 322 -5.29 -0.58 -13.44
C VAL A 322 -4.60 0.39 -12.50
N ARG A 323 -5.40 1.21 -11.80
CA ARG A 323 -4.93 2.21 -10.86
C ARG A 323 -4.50 1.57 -9.55
N MET A 324 -3.20 1.45 -9.34
CA MET A 324 -2.59 0.89 -8.13
C MET A 324 -2.27 2.00 -7.12
N SER A 325 -2.98 2.02 -5.99
CA SER A 325 -2.58 2.88 -4.87
C SER A 325 -1.40 2.24 -4.13
N MET A 326 -0.32 2.99 -3.93
CA MET A 326 0.80 2.49 -3.15
C MET A 326 0.49 2.59 -1.65
N ILE A 327 0.57 1.45 -0.98
CA ILE A 327 0.27 1.34 0.43
C ILE A 327 1.54 1.66 1.21
N GLN A 328 1.43 2.52 2.20
CA GLN A 328 2.53 2.80 3.12
C GLN A 328 2.02 2.82 4.55
N THR A 329 2.84 2.33 5.47
CA THR A 329 2.70 2.62 6.89
C THR A 329 3.41 3.94 7.20
N PHE A 330 3.26 4.45 8.41
CA PHE A 330 3.99 5.65 8.81
C PHE A 330 5.52 5.43 8.84
N ARG A 331 6.00 4.20 9.03
CA ARG A 331 7.44 3.90 9.21
C ARG A 331 8.07 3.11 8.07
N ARG A 332 7.27 2.38 7.30
CA ARG A 332 7.69 1.43 6.27
C ARG A 332 6.75 1.46 5.06
N ALA A 333 7.29 1.45 3.85
CA ALA A 333 6.54 1.18 2.63
C ALA A 333 6.06 -0.28 2.60
N VAL A 334 4.86 -0.52 2.10
CA VAL A 334 4.37 -1.89 1.90
C VAL A 334 4.98 -2.42 0.60
N PRO A 335 5.62 -3.61 0.61
CA PRO A 335 6.21 -4.19 -0.59
C PRO A 335 5.20 -4.36 -1.73
N ILE A 336 5.64 -4.04 -2.94
CA ILE A 336 4.88 -4.20 -4.18
C ILE A 336 5.43 -5.43 -4.93
N PRO A 337 4.59 -6.43 -5.27
CA PRO A 337 5.04 -7.59 -6.02
C PRO A 337 5.50 -7.21 -7.44
N THR A 338 6.51 -7.91 -7.96
CA THR A 338 7.09 -7.69 -9.30
C THR A 338 6.87 -8.91 -10.21
N PHE A 339 7.03 -8.72 -11.52
CA PHE A 339 6.83 -9.74 -12.55
C PHE A 339 7.72 -11.00 -12.43
N ASP A 340 8.79 -10.93 -11.63
CA ASP A 340 9.76 -12.01 -11.44
C ASP A 340 9.65 -12.67 -10.05
N GLY A 341 8.56 -12.41 -9.33
CA GLY A 341 8.31 -13.03 -8.04
C GLY A 341 8.97 -12.39 -6.84
N ARG A 342 9.68 -11.28 -7.06
CA ARG A 342 10.25 -10.49 -5.98
C ARG A 342 9.26 -9.41 -5.55
N HIS A 343 9.75 -8.55 -4.66
CA HIS A 343 9.02 -7.38 -4.21
C HIS A 343 9.92 -6.17 -4.23
N CYS A 344 9.33 -5.01 -4.47
CA CYS A 344 10.02 -3.74 -4.55
C CYS A 344 9.28 -2.65 -3.75
N ILE A 345 9.97 -1.55 -3.47
CA ILE A 345 9.40 -0.32 -2.92
C ILE A 345 9.92 0.87 -3.72
N LEU A 346 9.29 2.03 -3.62
CA LEU A 346 9.79 3.22 -4.31
C LEU A 346 11.14 3.63 -3.70
N ALA A 347 12.12 4.01 -4.52
CA ALA A 347 13.44 4.37 -4.03
C ALA A 347 13.43 5.60 -3.09
N SER A 348 12.49 6.52 -3.31
CA SER A 348 12.28 7.64 -2.38
C SER A 348 11.72 7.17 -1.03
N ASP A 349 10.93 6.09 -0.97
CA ASP A 349 10.45 5.57 0.31
C ASP A 349 11.58 4.99 1.13
N LEU A 350 12.49 4.22 0.52
CA LEU A 350 13.71 3.76 1.18
C LEU A 350 14.51 4.91 1.79
N LEU A 351 14.71 6.01 1.05
CA LEU A 351 15.42 7.17 1.56
C LEU A 351 14.70 7.81 2.77
N MET A 352 13.37 7.93 2.71
CA MET A 352 12.58 8.47 3.82
C MET A 352 12.62 7.58 5.06
N GLU A 353 12.62 6.26 4.88
CA GLU A 353 12.80 5.30 5.96
C GLU A 353 14.16 5.49 6.65
N ILE A 354 15.25 5.60 5.86
CA ILE A 354 16.60 5.84 6.38
C ILE A 354 16.65 7.15 7.17
N PHE A 355 16.10 8.25 6.65
CA PHE A 355 16.07 9.51 7.38
C PHE A 355 15.29 9.43 8.69
N ARG A 356 14.13 8.77 8.71
CA ARG A 356 13.34 8.59 9.93
C ARG A 356 14.04 7.72 10.96
N ASP A 357 14.78 6.71 10.52
CA ASP A 357 15.54 5.83 11.41
C ASP A 357 16.78 6.55 11.96
N MET A 358 17.48 7.33 11.15
CA MET A 358 18.58 8.22 11.61
C MET A 358 18.12 9.21 12.69
N CYS A 359 16.93 9.81 12.50
CA CYS A 359 16.40 10.82 13.42
C CYS A 359 15.93 10.24 14.76
N SER A 360 15.05 9.24 14.74
CA SER A 360 14.32 8.82 15.97
C SER A 360 14.74 7.46 16.53
N VAL A 361 15.45 6.65 15.75
CA VAL A 361 15.86 5.31 16.18
C VAL A 361 17.33 5.34 16.57
N GLN A 362 18.18 5.78 15.65
CA GLN A 362 19.64 5.82 15.82
C GLN A 362 20.12 7.07 16.54
N ASN A 363 19.29 8.13 16.56
CA ASN A 363 19.60 9.42 17.17
C ASN A 363 20.93 9.98 16.65
N VAL A 364 21.20 9.83 15.34
CA VAL A 364 22.46 10.23 14.69
C VAL A 364 22.78 11.69 15.00
N PHE A 365 21.78 12.57 14.94
CA PHE A 365 21.98 14.00 15.06
C PHE A 365 22.18 14.52 16.49
N GLN A 366 22.03 13.67 17.50
CA GLN A 366 22.51 13.99 18.86
C GLN A 366 24.03 13.80 18.98
N LYS A 367 24.63 12.99 18.08
CA LYS A 367 26.07 12.66 18.07
C LYS A 367 26.85 13.48 17.03
N ILE A 368 26.15 14.24 16.20
CA ILE A 368 26.71 15.09 15.14
C ILE A 368 26.71 16.55 15.59
N ASN A 369 27.72 17.29 15.16
CA ASN A 369 27.85 18.73 15.24
C ASN A 369 28.46 19.26 13.94
N GLN A 370 28.72 20.57 13.85
CA GLN A 370 29.27 21.14 12.61
C GLN A 370 30.67 20.58 12.24
N ASN A 371 31.47 20.14 13.23
CA ASN A 371 32.85 19.71 13.00
C ASN A 371 32.94 18.27 12.46
N ASN A 372 31.94 17.42 12.72
CA ASN A 372 31.91 16.03 12.28
C ASN A 372 30.76 15.72 11.30
N TRP A 373 30.15 16.77 10.71
CA TRP A 373 29.09 16.62 9.72
C TRP A 373 29.51 15.77 8.50
N SER A 374 30.80 15.76 8.17
CA SER A 374 31.33 14.95 7.06
C SER A 374 30.99 13.46 7.18
N ILE A 375 30.78 12.93 8.39
CA ILE A 375 30.33 11.55 8.62
C ILE A 375 28.98 11.29 7.92
N VAL A 376 28.06 12.25 7.97
CA VAL A 376 26.76 12.13 7.28
C VAL A 376 26.94 12.25 5.77
N GLU A 377 27.76 13.21 5.33
CA GLU A 377 28.03 13.43 3.91
C GLU A 377 28.69 12.22 3.24
N ASP A 378 29.71 11.64 3.89
CA ASP A 378 30.45 10.47 3.41
C ASP A 378 29.53 9.25 3.29
N CYS A 379 28.64 9.03 4.27
CA CYS A 379 27.62 7.97 4.18
C CYS A 379 26.76 8.10 2.92
N PHE A 380 26.23 9.29 2.62
CA PHE A 380 25.41 9.50 1.42
C PHE A 380 26.22 9.54 0.12
N ASN A 381 27.49 9.90 0.17
CA ASN A 381 28.41 9.77 -0.97
C ASN A 381 28.65 8.30 -1.32
N ASP A 382 28.83 7.43 -0.32
CA ASP A 382 28.95 5.97 -0.51
C ASP A 382 27.66 5.37 -1.12
N LEU A 383 26.51 6.00 -0.86
CA LEU A 383 25.20 5.59 -1.36
C LEU A 383 24.79 6.27 -2.67
N ALA A 384 25.65 7.08 -3.29
CA ALA A 384 25.33 7.82 -4.52
C ALA A 384 24.96 6.90 -5.71
N GLY A 385 25.46 5.66 -5.70
CA GLY A 385 25.05 4.65 -6.69
C GLY A 385 23.60 4.19 -6.54
N THR A 386 23.05 4.25 -5.32
CA THR A 386 21.65 3.94 -5.02
C THR A 386 20.78 5.19 -5.17
N PHE A 387 21.16 6.30 -4.54
CA PHE A 387 20.42 7.57 -4.56
C PHE A 387 20.98 8.50 -5.63
N ASN A 388 20.94 8.05 -6.88
CA ASN A 388 21.51 8.78 -8.01
C ASN A 388 20.60 9.95 -8.43
N GLU A 389 21.08 11.17 -8.25
CA GLU A 389 20.33 12.39 -8.51
C GLU A 389 19.98 12.62 -9.97
N ARG A 390 20.46 11.80 -10.91
CA ARG A 390 20.16 11.92 -12.35
C ARG A 390 18.99 11.04 -12.78
N LEU A 391 18.53 10.14 -11.92
CA LEU A 391 17.45 9.21 -12.25
C LEU A 391 16.09 9.81 -11.87
N GLY A 392 15.11 9.61 -12.76
CA GLY A 392 13.70 9.80 -12.45
C GLY A 392 13.17 8.70 -11.53
N PRO A 393 11.85 8.65 -11.24
CA PRO A 393 11.28 7.70 -10.30
C PRO A 393 11.65 6.25 -10.65
N PHE A 394 12.01 5.45 -9.66
CA PHE A 394 12.23 4.00 -9.84
C PHE A 394 11.88 3.21 -8.59
N PHE A 395 11.57 1.94 -8.78
CA PHE A 395 11.42 1.01 -7.66
C PHE A 395 12.72 0.24 -7.43
N ILE A 396 12.98 -0.06 -6.17
CA ILE A 396 14.14 -0.83 -5.72
C ILE A 396 13.67 -2.13 -5.07
N ASP A 397 14.35 -3.21 -5.40
CA ASP A 397 14.15 -4.53 -4.81
C ASP A 397 14.26 -4.46 -3.28
N THR A 398 13.36 -5.17 -2.60
CA THR A 398 13.28 -5.15 -1.13
C THR A 398 14.52 -5.73 -0.46
N GLU A 399 15.16 -6.78 -1.00
CA GLU A 399 16.41 -7.32 -0.44
C GLU A 399 17.58 -6.33 -0.61
N LYS A 400 17.63 -5.65 -1.76
CA LYS A 400 18.58 -4.55 -1.96
C LYS A 400 18.29 -3.41 -0.99
N SER A 401 17.01 -3.10 -0.74
CA SER A 401 16.61 -2.05 0.21
C SER A 401 17.07 -2.37 1.64
N GLU A 402 16.92 -3.61 2.11
CA GLU A 402 17.44 -4.08 3.39
C GLU A 402 18.97 -3.92 3.47
N SER A 403 19.67 -4.34 2.41
CA SER A 403 21.13 -4.21 2.34
C SER A 403 21.59 -2.75 2.45
N VAL A 404 20.88 -1.82 1.81
CA VAL A 404 21.19 -0.38 1.86
C VAL A 404 20.92 0.18 3.24
N ARG A 405 19.79 -0.17 3.88
CA ARG A 405 19.50 0.27 5.26
C ARG A 405 20.57 -0.24 6.21
N LYS A 406 20.90 -1.53 6.14
CA LYS A 406 21.96 -2.13 6.95
C LYS A 406 23.31 -1.46 6.73
N GLN A 407 23.67 -1.13 5.48
CA GLN A 407 24.90 -0.39 5.19
C GLN A 407 24.92 0.97 5.92
N CYS A 408 23.80 1.69 5.96
CA CYS A 408 23.70 2.95 6.71
C CYS A 408 23.83 2.73 8.22
N GLU A 409 23.12 1.72 8.76
CA GLU A 409 23.16 1.33 10.18
C GLU A 409 24.59 0.99 10.62
N ASP A 410 25.24 0.07 9.91
CA ASP A 410 26.61 -0.38 10.19
C ASP A 410 27.60 0.80 10.07
N TYR A 411 27.40 1.70 9.09
CA TYR A 411 28.25 2.88 8.91
C TYR A 411 28.17 3.83 10.13
N PHE A 412 26.96 4.17 10.59
CA PHE A 412 26.81 5.09 11.72
C PHE A 412 27.21 4.43 13.04
N GLU A 413 26.94 3.14 13.24
CA GLU A 413 27.40 2.40 14.42
C GLU A 413 28.93 2.40 14.50
N LYS A 414 29.62 2.19 13.37
CA LYS A 414 31.09 2.22 13.29
C LYS A 414 31.70 3.59 13.59
N HIS A 415 31.12 4.68 13.07
CA HIS A 415 31.74 6.01 13.16
C HIS A 415 31.31 6.83 14.39
N LEU A 416 30.12 6.56 14.94
CA LEU A 416 29.56 7.33 16.06
C LEU A 416 29.48 6.53 17.37
N GLY A 417 29.57 5.20 17.29
CA GLY A 417 29.52 4.30 18.44
C GLY A 417 28.21 4.35 19.23
N SER A 418 28.22 3.61 20.35
CA SER A 418 27.07 3.46 21.27
C SER A 418 27.05 4.52 22.36
N SER A 419 27.33 5.77 22.02
CA SER A 419 27.24 6.90 22.96
C SER A 419 25.84 6.99 23.57
N ARG A 420 25.77 7.35 24.86
CA ARG A 420 24.50 7.60 25.54
C ARG A 420 23.76 8.72 24.81
N VAL A 421 22.51 8.45 24.45
CA VAL A 421 21.61 9.41 23.82
C VAL A 421 20.51 9.76 24.81
N ASP A 422 20.03 10.99 24.73
CA ASP A 422 18.89 11.46 25.51
C ASP A 422 17.59 11.08 24.81
N MET A 423 16.57 10.82 25.62
CA MET A 423 15.24 10.42 25.16
C MET A 423 14.23 11.39 25.73
N ILE A 424 13.29 11.85 24.90
CA ILE A 424 12.22 12.73 25.37
C ILE A 424 11.37 12.02 26.43
N ASN A 425 10.77 12.80 27.32
CA ASN A 425 9.75 12.31 28.23
C ASN A 425 8.44 12.04 27.48
N GLU A 426 7.61 11.16 28.04
CA GLU A 426 6.27 10.93 27.54
C GLU A 426 5.44 12.23 27.63
N VAL A 427 4.79 12.58 26.52
CA VAL A 427 3.93 13.77 26.43
C VAL A 427 2.71 13.59 27.34
N PRO A 428 2.36 14.58 28.19
CA PRO A 428 1.17 14.53 29.04
C PRO A 428 -0.14 14.43 28.24
N GLU A 429 -1.23 14.00 28.89
CA GLU A 429 -2.56 13.89 28.25
C GLU A 429 -3.10 15.23 27.71
N THR A 430 -2.64 16.35 28.27
CA THR A 430 -2.93 17.71 27.78
C THR A 430 -2.31 18.02 26.42
N GLY A 431 -1.44 17.14 25.92
CA GLY A 431 -0.65 17.32 24.73
C GLY A 431 0.55 18.25 24.92
N PHE A 432 1.14 18.67 23.80
CA PHE A 432 2.29 19.57 23.77
C PHE A 432 2.05 20.80 22.91
N THR A 433 2.87 21.82 23.13
CA THR A 433 2.88 23.12 22.44
C THR A 433 4.18 23.32 21.67
N LEU A 434 4.24 24.37 20.84
CA LEU A 434 5.47 24.73 20.14
C LEU A 434 6.64 25.03 21.10
N LYS A 435 6.37 25.55 22.30
CA LYS A 435 7.39 25.78 23.33
C LYS A 435 8.00 24.47 23.83
N ASP A 436 7.18 23.42 23.95
CA ASP A 436 7.66 22.10 24.34
C ASP A 436 8.54 21.50 23.24
N VAL A 437 8.24 21.75 21.97
CA VAL A 437 9.13 21.37 20.83
C VAL A 437 10.49 22.05 20.97
N GLU A 438 10.52 23.36 21.23
CA GLU A 438 11.77 24.12 21.44
C GLU A 438 12.59 23.57 22.61
N GLN A 439 11.93 23.26 23.73
CA GLN A 439 12.60 22.69 24.90
C GLN A 439 13.18 21.31 24.59
N ASN A 440 12.47 20.46 23.85
CA ASN A 440 12.99 19.15 23.46
C ASN A 440 14.15 19.26 22.46
N VAL A 441 14.11 20.19 21.51
CA VAL A 441 15.24 20.46 20.59
C VAL A 441 16.51 20.78 21.36
N LYS A 442 16.41 21.65 22.38
CA LYS A 442 17.52 22.03 23.26
C LYS A 442 17.98 20.88 24.14
N TYR A 443 17.04 20.18 24.77
CA TYR A 443 17.32 19.03 25.64
C TYR A 443 18.08 17.93 24.90
N LEU A 444 17.66 17.61 23.67
CA LEU A 444 18.31 16.60 22.84
C LEU A 444 19.61 17.08 22.17
N GLY A 445 20.00 18.36 22.35
CA GLY A 445 21.21 18.93 21.77
C GLY A 445 21.22 19.02 20.25
N LEU A 446 20.04 19.02 19.59
CA LEU A 446 19.93 19.00 18.12
C LEU A 446 20.48 20.28 17.46
N GLU A 447 20.53 21.39 18.21
CA GLU A 447 21.11 22.66 17.74
C GLU A 447 22.61 22.55 17.39
N ASN A 448 23.32 21.57 17.96
CA ASN A 448 24.72 21.31 17.66
C ASN A 448 24.91 20.90 16.19
N ALA A 449 24.06 19.99 15.70
CA ALA A 449 24.03 19.58 14.29
C ALA A 449 23.31 20.62 13.40
N PHE A 450 22.30 21.30 13.95
CA PHE A 450 21.37 22.14 13.22
C PHE A 450 21.06 23.46 13.97
N PRO A 451 21.93 24.47 13.89
CA PRO A 451 21.73 25.74 14.62
C PRO A 451 20.44 26.49 14.27
N ASN A 452 19.85 26.21 13.10
CA ASN A 452 18.64 26.85 12.60
C ASN A 452 17.40 25.93 12.64
N ILE A 453 17.44 24.82 13.38
CA ILE A 453 16.36 23.82 13.40
C ILE A 453 15.00 24.40 13.79
N MET A 454 15.00 25.41 14.67
CA MET A 454 13.77 26.06 15.12
C MET A 454 13.01 26.80 14.02
N LYS A 455 13.65 27.13 12.87
CA LYS A 455 12.97 27.73 11.72
C LYS A 455 11.86 26.83 11.14
N PHE A 456 11.94 25.53 11.38
CA PHE A 456 10.98 24.55 10.85
C PHE A 456 9.90 24.17 11.87
N ALA A 457 10.08 24.48 13.16
CA ALA A 457 9.25 23.97 14.25
C ALA A 457 7.79 24.48 14.18
N ASP A 458 7.58 25.76 13.90
CA ASP A 458 6.23 26.34 13.83
C ASP A 458 5.39 25.68 12.73
N TYR A 459 5.98 25.53 11.55
CA TYR A 459 5.34 24.89 10.41
C TYR A 459 5.05 23.40 10.68
N ALA A 460 6.02 22.67 11.23
CA ALA A 460 5.88 21.28 11.62
C ALA A 460 4.73 21.04 12.59
N TYR A 461 4.70 21.83 13.66
CA TYR A 461 3.69 21.79 14.69
C TYR A 461 2.30 22.13 14.13
N THR A 462 2.23 23.16 13.28
CA THR A 462 0.97 23.58 12.63
C THR A 462 0.40 22.49 11.73
N ILE A 463 1.22 21.83 10.91
CA ILE A 463 0.77 20.69 10.09
C ILE A 463 0.26 19.58 11.01
N MET A 464 1.02 19.23 12.04
CA MET A 464 0.65 18.12 12.92
C MET A 464 -0.66 18.40 13.64
N LYS A 465 -0.88 19.63 14.11
CA LYS A 465 -2.14 20.05 14.71
C LYS A 465 -3.32 19.99 13.72
N LYS A 466 -3.10 20.38 12.46
CA LYS A 466 -4.11 20.23 11.40
C LYS A 466 -4.45 18.76 11.14
N LEU A 467 -3.46 17.87 11.13
CA LEU A 467 -3.66 16.44 10.92
C LEU A 467 -4.37 15.76 12.10
N ALA A 468 -4.04 16.18 13.33
CA ALA A 468 -4.68 15.64 14.54
C ALA A 468 -6.14 16.10 14.69
N GLY A 469 -6.51 17.22 14.09
CA GLY A 469 -7.86 17.78 14.19
C GLY A 469 -8.20 18.12 15.65
N ASN A 470 -9.22 17.47 16.20
CA ASN A 470 -9.66 17.67 17.59
C ASN A 470 -8.90 16.81 18.60
N ARG A 471 -8.05 15.88 18.16
CA ARG A 471 -7.23 15.04 19.04
C ARG A 471 -6.09 15.86 19.65
N THR A 472 -5.80 15.63 20.94
CA THR A 472 -4.60 16.17 21.56
C THR A 472 -3.35 15.51 20.99
N LEU A 473 -2.27 16.28 20.82
CA LEU A 473 -1.03 15.75 20.25
C LEU A 473 -0.31 14.86 21.26
N GLU A 474 0.10 13.68 20.83
CA GLU A 474 0.71 12.65 21.67
C GLU A 474 2.23 12.56 21.46
N THR A 475 2.88 11.61 22.15
CA THR A 475 4.34 11.41 22.05
C THR A 475 4.78 11.04 20.62
N SER A 476 3.98 10.24 19.90
CA SER A 476 4.23 9.89 18.50
C SER A 476 4.25 11.12 17.58
N ASP A 477 3.36 12.07 17.85
CA ASP A 477 3.27 13.34 17.12
C ASP A 477 4.48 14.23 17.43
N MET A 478 4.93 14.29 18.70
CA MET A 478 6.16 15.02 19.09
C MET A 478 7.39 14.47 18.36
N LEU A 479 7.56 13.15 18.36
CA LEU A 479 8.67 12.52 17.63
C LEU A 479 8.60 12.82 16.12
N THR A 480 7.41 12.78 15.54
CA THR A 480 7.22 13.13 14.12
C THR A 480 7.56 14.60 13.83
N VAL A 481 7.19 15.53 14.71
CA VAL A 481 7.55 16.94 14.58
C VAL A 481 9.07 17.12 14.65
N LEU A 482 9.76 16.42 15.56
CA LEU A 482 11.21 16.47 15.67
C LEU A 482 11.91 15.84 14.46
N GLU A 483 11.42 14.71 13.93
CA GLU A 483 11.90 14.13 12.67
C GLU A 483 11.78 15.12 11.53
N PHE A 484 10.62 15.76 11.42
CA PHE A 484 10.37 16.74 10.40
C PHE A 484 11.38 17.89 10.45
N CYS A 485 11.58 18.49 11.62
CA CYS A 485 12.55 19.58 11.79
C CYS A 485 13.97 19.15 11.39
N GLN A 486 14.39 17.95 11.77
CA GLN A 486 15.70 17.40 11.43
C GLN A 486 15.83 17.17 9.92
N VAL A 487 14.87 16.49 9.28
CA VAL A 487 14.90 16.21 7.83
C VAL A 487 15.01 17.49 7.00
N ASN A 488 14.25 18.53 7.37
CA ASN A 488 14.32 19.83 6.70
C ASN A 488 15.68 20.53 6.87
N CYS A 489 16.44 20.21 7.92
CA CYS A 489 17.81 20.70 8.09
C CYS A 489 18.86 19.87 7.33
N ILE A 490 18.58 18.59 7.07
CA ILE A 490 19.49 17.69 6.34
C ILE A 490 19.54 18.07 4.87
N LEU A 491 18.38 18.26 4.22
CA LEU A 491 18.30 18.40 2.76
C LEU A 491 19.16 19.55 2.20
N PRO A 492 19.14 20.77 2.76
CA PRO A 492 20.00 21.86 2.28
C PRO A 492 21.50 21.57 2.38
N LYS A 493 21.90 20.66 3.28
CA LYS A 493 23.30 20.24 3.46
C LYS A 493 23.68 19.07 2.54
N LEU A 494 22.73 18.42 1.88
CA LEU A 494 22.93 17.28 0.98
C LEU A 494 22.27 17.54 -0.40
N PRO A 495 22.82 18.45 -1.22
CA PRO A 495 22.15 18.93 -2.43
C PRO A 495 21.90 17.83 -3.48
N LYS A 496 22.74 16.79 -3.54
CA LYS A 496 22.49 15.63 -4.42
C LYS A 496 21.26 14.85 -3.98
N ILE A 497 21.08 14.69 -2.67
CA ILE A 497 19.92 13.99 -2.11
C ILE A 497 18.64 14.82 -2.26
N GLU A 498 18.72 16.14 -2.05
CA GLU A 498 17.62 17.04 -2.36
C GLU A 498 17.18 16.94 -3.83
N ARG A 499 18.15 16.94 -4.75
CA ARG A 499 17.90 16.78 -6.19
C ARG A 499 17.36 15.40 -6.54
N PHE A 500 17.83 14.34 -5.88
CA PHE A 500 17.27 13.00 -6.01
C PHE A 500 15.79 13.00 -5.62
N ILE A 501 15.42 13.53 -4.44
CA ILE A 501 14.02 13.63 -3.99
C ILE A 501 13.15 14.35 -5.02
N HIS A 502 13.67 15.45 -5.59
CA HIS A 502 12.99 16.18 -6.66
C HIS A 502 12.75 15.33 -7.89
N ASN A 503 13.78 14.66 -8.38
CA ASN A 503 13.67 13.83 -9.58
C ASN A 503 12.83 12.56 -9.35
N GLN A 504 12.70 12.09 -8.10
CA GLN A 504 11.76 11.04 -7.73
C GLN A 504 10.31 11.54 -7.61
N GLY A 505 10.04 12.84 -7.73
CA GLY A 505 8.71 13.43 -7.49
C GLY A 505 8.27 13.35 -6.03
N ALA A 506 9.21 13.19 -5.10
CA ALA A 506 8.91 12.96 -3.68
C ALA A 506 8.97 14.23 -2.82
N CYS A 507 9.13 15.42 -3.43
CA CYS A 507 9.22 16.70 -2.74
C CYS A 507 8.05 17.02 -1.82
N ARG A 508 6.86 16.46 -2.09
CA ARG A 508 5.67 16.71 -1.25
C ARG A 508 5.62 15.83 0.00
N ARG A 509 6.40 14.74 0.00
CA ARG A 509 6.48 13.78 1.11
C ARG A 509 7.38 14.29 2.24
N VAL A 510 8.34 15.12 1.89
CA VAL A 510 9.03 16.00 2.83
C VAL A 510 8.24 17.31 2.82
N PHE A 511 7.66 17.77 3.93
CA PHE A 511 7.02 19.11 3.94
C PHE A 511 8.07 20.25 3.92
N TYR A 512 9.10 20.07 3.10
CA TYR A 512 10.20 20.97 2.83
C TYR A 512 9.87 21.77 1.57
N GLN A 513 10.19 23.06 1.58
CA GLN A 513 10.15 23.87 0.37
C GLN A 513 11.33 23.49 -0.51
N CYS A 514 11.10 22.51 -1.40
CA CYS A 514 12.11 22.09 -2.36
C CYS A 514 12.59 23.28 -3.19
N SER A 515 13.91 23.49 -3.23
CA SER A 515 14.50 24.61 -3.99
C SER A 515 14.25 24.54 -5.50
N TYR A 516 13.87 23.37 -6.01
CA TYR A 516 13.57 23.12 -7.42
C TYR A 516 12.08 23.19 -7.75
N CYS A 517 11.19 23.15 -6.76
CA CYS A 517 9.75 23.26 -6.99
C CYS A 517 9.33 24.74 -6.99
N LEU A 518 8.34 25.09 -7.82
CA LEU A 518 7.60 26.33 -7.63
C LEU A 518 6.96 26.33 -6.23
N PRO A 519 6.76 27.50 -5.58
CA PRO A 519 6.15 27.57 -4.26
C PRO A 519 4.73 27.02 -4.32
N ILE A 520 4.58 25.74 -3.95
CA ILE A 520 3.31 25.05 -3.82
C ILE A 520 3.18 24.68 -2.35
N MET A 521 2.08 25.07 -1.73
CA MET A 521 1.73 24.65 -0.39
C MET A 521 1.67 23.11 -0.34
N PRO A 522 2.38 22.45 0.59
CA PRO A 522 2.20 21.03 0.84
C PRO A 522 0.72 20.73 1.13
N ARG A 523 0.10 19.89 0.32
CA ARG A 523 -1.19 19.28 0.71
C ARG A 523 -0.88 18.21 1.75
N ALA A 524 -1.78 18.03 2.71
CA ALA A 524 -1.70 16.93 3.65
C ALA A 524 -1.50 15.61 2.87
N LEU A 525 -0.59 14.75 3.32
CA LEU A 525 -0.48 13.36 2.88
C LEU A 525 -1.82 12.69 3.14
N GLY A 526 -2.72 12.73 2.15
CA GLY A 526 -3.92 11.93 2.19
C GLY A 526 -3.50 10.47 2.15
N ASN A 527 -3.93 9.68 3.13
CA ASN A 527 -3.91 8.24 2.94
C ASN A 527 -4.76 7.95 1.69
N PRO A 528 -4.25 7.22 0.69
CA PRO A 528 -5.06 6.87 -0.47
C PRO A 528 -6.31 6.15 0.04
N LYS A 529 -7.48 6.66 -0.35
CA LYS A 529 -8.77 6.02 -0.05
C LYS A 529 -8.88 4.76 -0.90
N MET A 530 -8.33 3.65 -0.41
CA MET A 530 -8.50 2.34 -1.03
C MET A 530 -9.75 1.65 -0.50
N ARG A 531 -10.39 0.86 -1.37
CA ARG A 531 -11.44 -0.07 -0.97
C ARG A 531 -10.78 -1.38 -0.49
N ILE A 532 -10.85 -1.62 0.82
CA ILE A 532 -10.46 -2.90 1.40
C ILE A 532 -11.52 -3.93 1.00
N TRP A 533 -11.07 -5.05 0.44
CA TRP A 533 -11.93 -6.15 0.03
C TRP A 533 -12.10 -7.17 1.15
N VAL A 534 -10.99 -7.77 1.59
CA VAL A 534 -10.91 -8.63 2.78
C VAL A 534 -10.22 -7.85 3.89
N ARG A 535 -10.79 -7.85 5.09
CA ARG A 535 -10.15 -7.26 6.28
C ARG A 535 -9.49 -8.35 7.11
N SER A 536 -8.25 -8.10 7.51
CA SER A 536 -7.60 -8.78 8.63
C SER A 536 -8.50 -8.68 9.88
N ARG A 537 -8.62 -9.79 10.60
CA ARG A 537 -9.41 -9.82 11.83
C ARG A 537 -8.67 -9.07 12.93
N LYS A 538 -9.03 -7.80 13.15
CA LYS A 538 -8.60 -7.01 14.30
C LYS A 538 -9.37 -7.45 15.55
N GLN A 539 -8.96 -8.56 16.16
CA GLN A 539 -9.05 -8.89 17.60
C GLN A 539 -8.57 -10.34 17.78
N GLU A 540 -7.72 -10.58 18.79
CA GLU A 540 -7.17 -11.87 19.26
C GLU A 540 -5.89 -12.44 18.62
N MET A 541 -5.54 -12.13 17.37
CA MET A 541 -4.36 -12.77 16.73
C MET A 541 -2.99 -12.10 16.96
N SER A 542 -2.90 -11.01 17.73
CA SER A 542 -1.59 -10.48 18.16
C SER A 542 -0.80 -11.51 19.00
N LYS A 543 -1.46 -12.57 19.49
CA LYS A 543 -0.81 -13.68 20.19
C LYS A 543 -0.16 -14.70 19.25
N SER A 544 -0.73 -14.97 18.06
CA SER A 544 -0.26 -16.07 17.20
C SER A 544 1.01 -15.73 16.39
N TYR A 545 1.30 -14.45 16.14
CA TYR A 545 2.54 -14.04 15.46
C TYR A 545 3.78 -14.10 16.35
N PHE A 546 3.58 -14.29 17.65
CA PHE A 546 4.61 -14.19 18.68
C PHE A 546 4.61 -15.40 19.64
N ALA A 547 3.74 -16.38 19.42
CA ALA A 547 3.73 -17.59 20.21
C ALA A 547 4.92 -18.50 19.81
N PRO A 548 5.84 -18.81 20.72
CA PRO A 548 6.52 -20.09 20.65
C PRO A 548 5.50 -21.18 20.98
N ASN A 549 5.66 -22.39 20.42
CA ASN A 549 4.82 -23.54 20.76
C ASN A 549 4.70 -23.70 22.29
N THR A 550 3.49 -23.52 22.86
CA THR A 550 2.76 -24.44 23.77
C THR A 550 1.63 -23.74 24.56
N GLU A 551 0.43 -24.34 24.44
CA GLU A 551 -0.59 -24.74 25.44
C GLU A 551 -1.33 -23.74 26.38
N ASP A 552 -2.66 -23.96 26.38
CA ASP A 552 -3.79 -23.78 27.33
C ASP A 552 -4.42 -22.39 27.65
N VAL A 553 -5.67 -22.12 27.18
CA VAL A 553 -7.06 -22.28 27.77
C VAL A 553 -7.28 -21.35 29.00
N GLU A 554 -8.16 -20.33 29.03
CA GLU A 554 -9.63 -20.42 29.11
C GLU A 554 -10.37 -19.06 28.88
N GLN A 555 -11.39 -19.15 28.03
CA GLN A 555 -12.81 -18.80 28.23
C GLN A 555 -13.32 -17.36 28.39
N ILE A 556 -14.29 -17.09 27.50
CA ILE A 556 -15.11 -15.90 27.31
C ILE A 556 -16.37 -16.01 28.17
N ASN A 557 -16.87 -14.90 28.68
CA ASN A 557 -18.32 -14.69 28.81
C ASN A 557 -18.69 -13.27 28.39
N ARG A 558 -19.63 -13.19 27.44
CA ARG A 558 -20.32 -11.98 26.96
C ARG A 558 -21.69 -11.90 27.63
N ASN A 559 -22.24 -10.69 27.77
CA ASN A 559 -23.53 -10.40 27.14
C ASN A 559 -23.80 -8.88 26.96
N PRO A 560 -24.64 -8.49 25.97
CA PRO A 560 -24.88 -7.10 25.55
C PRO A 560 -26.35 -6.62 25.75
N GLU A 561 -26.58 -5.31 25.89
CA GLU A 561 -27.89 -4.64 25.71
C GLU A 561 -27.66 -3.21 25.15
N ALA A 562 -28.23 -2.85 23.99
CA ALA A 562 -29.41 -1.95 23.77
C ALA A 562 -29.08 -0.43 23.97
N GLU A 563 -29.57 0.59 23.26
CA GLU A 563 -30.61 0.80 22.25
C GLU A 563 -30.53 2.30 21.78
N LYS A 564 -31.06 2.62 20.58
CA LYS A 564 -31.76 3.88 20.13
C LYS A 564 -31.03 5.24 20.27
N GLY A 565 -31.10 6.23 19.37
CA GLY A 565 -31.95 6.55 18.22
C GLY A 565 -32.06 8.10 18.16
N SER A 566 -32.19 8.71 16.97
CA SER A 566 -33.06 9.88 16.69
C SER A 566 -32.66 10.57 15.38
N SER A 567 -33.66 10.75 14.53
CA SER A 567 -33.70 11.58 13.32
C SER A 567 -33.88 13.06 13.64
N ASP A 568 -33.54 13.95 12.69
CA ASP A 568 -34.37 15.13 12.42
C ASP A 568 -34.20 15.67 10.98
N LYS A 569 -35.34 15.99 10.37
CA LYS A 569 -35.52 16.56 9.02
C LYS A 569 -35.48 18.09 9.06
N ARG A 570 -35.05 18.75 7.99
CA ARG A 570 -35.55 20.09 7.59
C ARG A 570 -35.69 20.23 6.08
N GLU A 571 -36.75 20.93 5.71
CA GLU A 571 -37.38 21.09 4.39
C GLU A 571 -36.66 22.04 3.44
N SER A 572 -36.87 21.78 2.16
CA SER A 572 -36.44 22.50 0.96
C SER A 572 -37.39 23.65 0.60
N SER A 573 -36.86 24.67 -0.08
CA SER A 573 -37.64 25.69 -0.80
C SER A 573 -37.18 25.74 -2.26
N GLU A 574 -38.10 25.47 -3.18
CA GLU A 574 -37.92 25.42 -4.65
C GLU A 574 -37.80 26.80 -5.29
N PHE A 575 -37.03 26.90 -6.39
CA PHE A 575 -37.28 27.66 -7.64
C PHE A 575 -36.16 27.35 -8.67
N PRO A 576 -36.33 27.69 -9.97
CA PRO A 576 -36.87 26.90 -11.08
C PRO A 576 -35.80 26.11 -11.87
N LYS A 577 -36.25 25.12 -12.66
CA LYS A 577 -35.44 24.19 -13.47
C LYS A 577 -34.78 24.88 -14.67
N ASP A 578 -33.46 24.74 -14.81
CA ASP A 578 -32.73 25.03 -16.05
C ASP A 578 -32.35 23.73 -16.77
N GLU A 579 -32.55 23.76 -18.09
CA GLU A 579 -32.41 22.66 -19.04
C GLU A 579 -30.98 22.09 -19.06
N LYS A 580 -30.86 20.76 -18.95
CA LYS A 580 -29.59 20.05 -19.14
C LYS A 580 -29.11 20.23 -20.58
N CYS A 581 -27.97 20.88 -20.75
CA CYS A 581 -27.24 20.88 -22.01
C CYS A 581 -26.13 19.82 -21.93
N GLU A 582 -26.35 18.66 -22.56
CA GLU A 582 -25.38 17.55 -22.60
C GLU A 582 -24.04 17.94 -23.28
N ASN A 583 -23.98 19.08 -23.98
CA ASN A 583 -22.76 19.60 -24.61
C ASN A 583 -21.87 20.44 -23.68
N PHE A 584 -22.27 20.70 -22.43
CA PHE A 584 -21.52 21.59 -21.53
C PHE A 584 -20.35 20.89 -20.82
N GLU A 585 -20.50 19.60 -20.48
CA GLU A 585 -19.44 18.80 -19.86
C GLU A 585 -18.30 18.50 -20.85
N GLU A 586 -18.65 18.17 -22.11
CA GLU A 586 -17.67 17.97 -23.19
C GLU A 586 -16.88 19.25 -23.49
N PHE A 587 -17.56 20.41 -23.46
CA PHE A 587 -16.93 21.73 -23.59
C PHE A 587 -16.01 22.08 -22.41
N GLU A 588 -16.36 21.69 -21.19
CA GLU A 588 -15.53 21.92 -19.99
C GLU A 588 -14.24 21.09 -20.03
N GLU A 589 -14.33 19.84 -20.47
CA GLU A 589 -13.16 18.96 -20.64
C GLU A 589 -12.21 19.48 -21.72
N GLU A 590 -12.72 19.87 -22.89
CA GLU A 590 -11.91 20.44 -23.98
C GLU A 590 -11.22 21.75 -23.57
N LEU A 591 -11.91 22.62 -22.84
CA LEU A 591 -11.35 23.89 -22.36
C LEU A 591 -10.25 23.66 -21.30
N GLN A 592 -10.45 22.70 -20.40
CA GLN A 592 -9.42 22.31 -19.43
C GLN A 592 -8.20 21.70 -20.10
N GLU A 593 -8.38 20.92 -21.16
CA GLU A 593 -7.28 20.34 -21.93
C GLU A 593 -6.47 21.42 -22.66
N LEU A 594 -7.16 22.41 -23.24
CA LEU A 594 -6.53 23.56 -23.89
C LEU A 594 -5.71 24.40 -22.89
N ILE A 595 -6.23 24.63 -21.68
CA ILE A 595 -5.53 25.35 -20.60
C ILE A 595 -4.28 24.59 -20.15
N ARG A 596 -4.37 23.26 -20.00
CA ARG A 596 -3.21 22.42 -19.65
C ARG A 596 -2.14 22.44 -20.73
N TYR A 597 -2.53 22.39 -22.00
CA TYR A 597 -1.62 22.52 -23.13
C TYR A 597 -0.91 23.89 -23.14
N TYR A 598 -1.64 24.95 -22.79
CA TYR A 598 -1.09 26.31 -22.72
C TYR A 598 -0.11 26.50 -21.57
N ALA A 599 -0.39 25.91 -20.40
CA ALA A 599 0.52 25.90 -19.26
C ALA A 599 1.84 25.17 -19.61
N TYR A 600 1.74 24.07 -20.35
CA TYR A 600 2.87 23.27 -20.82
C TYR A 600 3.75 24.00 -21.86
N GLU A 601 3.16 24.69 -22.84
CA GLU A 601 3.89 25.48 -23.85
C GLU A 601 4.57 26.73 -23.23
N LYS A 602 3.97 27.32 -22.19
CA LYS A 602 4.52 28.46 -21.45
C LYS A 602 5.79 28.07 -20.68
N GLU A 603 5.85 26.89 -20.08
CA GLU A 603 7.06 26.37 -19.43
C GLU A 603 8.21 26.12 -20.43
N ARG A 604 7.87 25.74 -21.67
CA ARG A 604 8.85 25.43 -22.72
C ARG A 604 9.49 26.67 -23.37
N THR A 605 8.80 27.81 -23.38
CA THR A 605 9.21 29.01 -24.16
C THR A 605 9.72 30.19 -23.32
N SER A 606 9.84 30.03 -22.00
CA SER A 606 10.24 31.06 -21.03
C SER A 606 11.57 31.79 -21.33
N SER A 607 12.42 31.29 -22.23
CA SER A 607 13.67 31.98 -22.61
C SER A 607 13.58 33.00 -23.75
N LYS A 608 12.44 33.14 -24.47
CA LYS A 608 12.28 34.15 -25.54
C LYS A 608 10.85 34.67 -25.67
N TRP A 609 10.40 35.48 -24.71
CA TRP A 609 9.13 36.18 -24.84
C TRP A 609 9.35 37.60 -25.38
N GLY A 610 9.07 37.78 -26.67
CA GLY A 610 9.18 39.10 -27.32
C GLY A 610 8.64 39.19 -28.75
N LYS A 611 8.40 38.09 -29.46
CA LYS A 611 7.83 38.13 -30.83
C LYS A 611 7.11 36.83 -31.15
N ASN A 612 5.84 36.60 -30.79
CA ASN A 612 5.12 35.38 -31.25
C ASN A 612 3.58 35.39 -31.20
N ASN A 613 2.90 36.50 -31.56
CA ASN A 613 1.47 36.41 -31.93
C ASN A 613 1.24 35.53 -33.19
N ARG A 614 2.24 35.39 -34.06
CA ARG A 614 2.18 34.54 -35.26
C ARG A 614 2.28 33.04 -35.00
N ILE A 615 2.90 32.62 -33.89
CA ILE A 615 2.95 31.19 -33.54
C ILE A 615 1.63 30.77 -32.91
N LEU A 616 0.99 31.65 -32.13
CA LEU A 616 -0.33 31.40 -31.58
C LEU A 616 -1.38 31.20 -32.68
N GLU A 617 -1.44 32.10 -33.67
CA GLU A 617 -2.32 31.94 -34.83
C GLU A 617 -1.99 30.70 -35.67
N LYS A 618 -0.71 30.29 -35.77
CA LYS A 618 -0.31 29.08 -36.49
C LYS A 618 -0.67 27.80 -35.74
N SER A 619 -0.53 27.78 -34.42
CA SER A 619 -0.87 26.64 -33.58
C SER A 619 -2.39 26.46 -33.50
N MET A 620 -3.16 27.55 -33.42
CA MET A 620 -4.63 27.51 -33.52
C MET A 620 -5.12 27.06 -34.91
N LYS A 621 -4.36 27.36 -35.98
CA LYS A 621 -4.67 26.83 -37.34
C LYS A 621 -4.24 25.38 -37.55
N ASN A 622 -3.26 24.87 -36.80
CA ASN A 622 -2.76 23.50 -36.93
C ASN A 622 -3.52 22.48 -36.05
N PHE A 623 -4.22 22.93 -35.01
CA PHE A 623 -5.23 22.15 -34.26
C PHE A 623 -6.55 22.11 -35.05
N GLY A 624 -6.53 21.46 -36.22
CA GLY A 624 -7.61 21.50 -37.20
C GLY A 624 -9.03 21.30 -36.64
N LEU A 625 -9.91 22.22 -37.02
CA LEU A 625 -11.36 22.07 -37.28
C LEU A 625 -12.14 21.14 -36.33
N HIS A 626 -12.32 21.54 -35.07
CA HIS A 626 -13.68 21.51 -34.54
C HIS A 626 -14.32 22.84 -34.94
N GLU A 627 -14.98 22.87 -36.09
CA GLU A 627 -15.96 23.92 -36.36
C GLU A 627 -17.06 23.75 -35.30
N LEU A 628 -17.00 24.55 -34.23
CA LEU A 628 -18.17 24.81 -33.41
C LEU A 628 -19.31 25.09 -34.38
N SER A 629 -20.45 24.39 -34.20
CA SER A 629 -21.65 24.70 -34.96
C SER A 629 -21.92 26.21 -34.91
N GLU A 630 -22.50 26.79 -35.96
CA GLU A 630 -22.75 28.24 -35.97
C GLU A 630 -23.53 28.68 -34.71
N GLU A 631 -24.43 27.83 -34.21
CA GLU A 631 -25.12 28.03 -32.93
C GLU A 631 -24.18 28.08 -31.73
N ASN A 632 -23.24 27.13 -31.58
CA ASN A 632 -22.29 27.12 -30.47
C ASN A 632 -21.29 28.28 -30.54
N ARG A 633 -20.90 28.67 -31.76
CA ARG A 633 -20.03 29.82 -32.00
C ARG A 633 -20.74 31.15 -31.74
N GLU A 634 -22.02 31.25 -32.08
CA GLU A 634 -22.84 32.41 -31.75
C GLU A 634 -23.12 32.51 -30.24
N LEU A 635 -23.34 31.38 -29.57
CA LEU A 635 -23.51 31.30 -28.12
C LEU A 635 -22.22 31.70 -27.40
N PHE A 636 -21.07 31.20 -27.85
CA PHE A 636 -19.74 31.58 -27.36
C PHE A 636 -19.52 33.09 -27.48
N ASN A 637 -19.72 33.66 -28.68
CA ASN A 637 -19.52 35.09 -28.91
C ASN A 637 -20.49 35.94 -28.06
N LYS A 638 -21.76 35.54 -27.93
CA LYS A 638 -22.75 36.25 -27.10
C LYS A 638 -22.42 36.20 -25.61
N GLN A 639 -21.93 35.07 -25.10
CA GLN A 639 -21.54 34.96 -23.69
C GLN A 639 -20.23 35.69 -23.41
N PHE A 640 -19.26 35.58 -24.32
CA PHE A 640 -18.00 36.31 -24.25
C PHE A 640 -18.22 37.83 -24.29
N ASP A 641 -19.01 38.33 -25.24
CA ASP A 641 -19.32 39.77 -25.35
C ASP A 641 -20.15 40.26 -24.16
N ARG A 642 -21.07 39.46 -23.61
CA ARG A 642 -21.81 39.82 -22.39
C ARG A 642 -20.89 40.03 -21.20
N ILE A 643 -19.87 39.18 -21.07
CA ILE A 643 -18.94 39.20 -19.93
C ILE A 643 -17.89 40.29 -20.10
N MET A 644 -17.41 40.51 -21.33
CA MET A 644 -16.47 41.59 -21.62
C MET A 644 -17.10 42.99 -21.54
N ASN A 645 -18.43 43.10 -21.62
CA ASN A 645 -19.17 44.36 -21.47
C ASN A 645 -19.82 44.55 -20.09
N ARG A 646 -19.55 43.66 -19.13
CA ARG A 646 -20.00 43.83 -17.74
C ARG A 646 -19.23 44.96 -17.07
N SER A 647 -19.95 45.99 -16.61
CA SER A 647 -19.36 47.16 -15.95
C SER A 647 -18.67 46.84 -14.62
N ASP A 648 -18.93 45.67 -14.05
CA ASP A 648 -18.33 45.16 -12.81
C ASP A 648 -17.09 44.27 -13.03
N TRP A 649 -16.64 44.08 -14.28
CA TRP A 649 -15.50 43.24 -14.63
C TRP A 649 -14.50 43.96 -15.54
N ASP A 650 -13.33 44.35 -15.00
CA ASP A 650 -12.21 44.93 -15.77
C ASP A 650 -10.99 44.01 -15.72
N ILE A 651 -10.70 43.36 -16.85
CA ILE A 651 -9.59 42.40 -17.00
C ILE A 651 -8.21 43.03 -16.79
N LYS A 652 -8.11 44.37 -16.85
CA LYS A 652 -6.85 45.09 -16.63
C LYS A 652 -6.49 45.22 -15.14
N ASN A 653 -7.41 44.88 -14.23
CA ASN A 653 -7.19 44.94 -12.78
C ASN A 653 -6.93 43.57 -12.13
N CYS A 654 -6.80 42.48 -12.89
CA CYS A 654 -6.38 41.18 -12.37
C CYS A 654 -4.86 41.14 -12.16
N GLN A 655 -4.42 41.06 -10.89
CA GLN A 655 -3.02 40.80 -10.53
C GLN A 655 -2.77 39.29 -10.40
N PRO A 656 -1.52 38.80 -10.52
CA PRO A 656 -1.19 37.37 -10.57
C PRO A 656 -1.53 36.58 -9.30
N ASP A 657 -1.87 37.26 -8.21
CA ASP A 657 -1.94 36.73 -6.85
C ASP A 657 -3.40 36.57 -6.37
N ASP A 658 -4.38 36.89 -7.20
CA ASP A 658 -5.80 36.93 -6.83
C ASP A 658 -6.48 35.55 -7.01
N GLU A 659 -5.96 34.50 -6.34
CA GLU A 659 -6.57 33.15 -6.34
C GLU A 659 -7.91 33.08 -5.56
N GLY A 660 -8.31 34.18 -4.93
CA GLY A 660 -9.54 34.29 -4.13
C GLY A 660 -10.74 34.88 -4.86
N ARG A 661 -10.59 35.43 -6.08
CA ARG A 661 -11.75 35.83 -6.89
C ARG A 661 -12.26 34.60 -7.63
N PRO A 662 -13.47 34.09 -7.33
CA PRO A 662 -14.09 33.13 -8.21
C PRO A 662 -14.26 33.83 -9.56
N TRP A 663 -13.61 33.28 -10.58
CA TRP A 663 -13.97 33.59 -11.95
C TRP A 663 -15.49 33.35 -12.05
N PRO A 664 -16.27 34.22 -12.71
CA PRO A 664 -17.73 34.14 -12.67
C PRO A 664 -18.33 32.90 -13.35
N TRP A 665 -17.50 31.92 -13.69
CA TRP A 665 -17.85 30.69 -14.34
C TRP A 665 -17.76 29.60 -13.27
N PHE A 666 -18.80 28.79 -13.16
CA PHE A 666 -18.90 27.63 -12.27
C PHE A 666 -19.24 27.95 -10.81
N THR A 667 -20.46 28.45 -10.61
CA THR A 667 -21.26 27.91 -9.50
C THR A 667 -22.35 27.02 -10.11
N HIS A 668 -22.13 25.70 -10.09
CA HIS A 668 -23.26 24.78 -10.03
C HIS A 668 -23.99 25.12 -8.73
N LYS A 669 -25.14 25.79 -8.81
CA LYS A 669 -26.05 25.81 -7.68
C LYS A 669 -26.69 24.42 -7.62
N GLU A 670 -26.15 23.58 -6.74
CA GLU A 670 -26.79 22.33 -6.33
C GLU A 670 -28.22 22.63 -5.83
N HIS A 671 -29.21 22.05 -6.49
CA HIS A 671 -30.58 21.89 -5.98
C HIS A 671 -30.97 20.42 -6.05
#